data_AF-A0A1K1NJ89-F1
#
_entry.id   AF-A0A1K1NJ89-F1
#
_cell.length_a   1.000
_cell.length_b   1.000
_cell.length_c   1.000
_cell.angle_alpha   90.00
_cell.angle_beta   90.00
_cell.angle_gamma   90.00
#
_symmetry.space_group_name_H-M   'P 1'
#
loop_
_entity.id
_entity.type
_entity.pdbx_description
1 polymer ?
#
loop_
_entity_poly.entity_id
_entity_poly.type
_entity_poly.pdbx_seq_one_letter_code
_entity_poly.pdbx_strand_id
1 'polypeptide(L)'
;MIHTQSASGSGAASSTLPELGFSMAFADLYQREGLVRLDQAFLHFLEEGDAGLRVRLDHARAQPDSLDRKDEAALLIEVAPWMEDFIARLFGIESEIAILATSHHRLAPLYACKRQFVQRRAANKVSDAEAAGVDGTELEARLAAEFGEPFSELAFATRVSEWLLDEAANEGRLRDALLYAGWALKTEAGRRRNAEGVLFKAPAKLDFLHLLKTDADTTAGYTVHRLHHIRRREGFALTDPGTDLVGALDEANYCIWCHEQGRDSCSKGLKEKPKTPEDPPVFKKSQLGVLLAGCPLEERISEFHKLKTQGLAVSGLAMIVVDNPMCAGTGHRICNDCMKSCIYQKQEPVDIPQAETRTLKDVLALPWGFEIYSLLTRWNPLNLRRPVPRPATGRKVLVVGMGPAGYTLAHHLMNDGHTVVGIDGLKIEPLPPALSGVDGAGGRVPFAAVRDASELEESLDERMPGGFGGVAEYGITVRWNKNFLKLIRLLLERREEFALFGGVRFGGTLTADDALAMGFDHVALAAGAGRPTVLDMPNGLARGVRAASDFLMALQLSGAAQTDSVANMQLRLPVVVIGGGLTAIDTATEALAYYPVQVEKFLRRYEILVAVQGEAAIRGAWDEEERLIAEEFLSHARAIRAERRRAEQEGRPPHVLELLQSWGGATIAYRKRLVDSPSYTLNHEEVEKALEEGIWFAEGLTPIRVEIDRWQHAQSVRFRVQNLDESGTWQAAGEAELPARAVLVAAGTQPNTVLAREDEKNFKLHGRYFAACDENGEPANPVRGNPKPDMPLVLLSRCEDGRFISFFGDLHPSYSGNVVKAMSSAKQGYPVVSRMLARVAPASAQSVARFFAEMNERLRATVHKVERLTPNIIEVVVHAPMAAERFHPGQFYRFQNFATLAPTVGDTRLAMEGIALTGAAVDVARGLVSLIALEMGGSADLCARLKPGDPVILMGPTGTPTEILPQETVVLVGGGLGNAVLFSIGAAARAAGSRILYFAGYKKLIDRYKVAEIEAAADVVVWCCDEAPGFAPSRPHDLSFVGNIVDAMAAYGSGALGNQEIPLSDADRIIAIGSDRMMAAVGAARRSKLQPYLKTDHYAIGSINSPMQCMMKEICAQCLQPHKDPETGEITYVFSCFNQDQPLDQVDFGGLASRLRQNSVQEKLTTRWISRCLNETRQETGQEASRVEA
;
A
#
# COMPACT_ATOMS: atom_id res chain seq x y z
N MET A 1 35.30 -17.50 4.04
CA MET A 1 35.56 -17.83 5.46
C MET A 1 34.59 -17.00 6.28
N ILE A 2 33.73 -17.70 7.01
CA ILE A 2 32.51 -17.19 7.64
C ILE A 2 32.84 -16.96 9.11
N HIS A 3 32.75 -15.72 9.58
CA HIS A 3 32.71 -15.42 11.01
C HIS A 3 31.30 -14.94 11.37
N THR A 4 30.53 -15.87 11.90
CA THR A 4 29.30 -15.65 12.66
C THR A 4 29.68 -15.15 14.05
N GLN A 5 29.31 -13.91 14.40
CA GLN A 5 29.25 -13.46 15.79
C GLN A 5 27.78 -13.30 16.19
N SER A 6 27.42 -14.06 17.22
CA SER A 6 26.14 -13.98 17.93
C SER A 6 26.07 -12.65 18.69
N ALA A 7 25.13 -11.79 18.30
CA ALA A 7 24.82 -10.57 19.03
C ALA A 7 23.81 -10.85 20.16
N SER A 8 24.29 -11.42 21.26
CA SER A 8 23.63 -11.30 22.57
C SER A 8 24.45 -10.31 23.41
N GLY A 9 24.17 -9.03 23.22
CA GLY A 9 24.83 -7.96 23.97
C GLY A 9 23.86 -6.80 24.13
N SER A 10 23.29 -6.66 25.33
CA SER A 10 22.67 -5.44 25.81
C SER A 10 23.76 -4.37 26.00
N GLY A 11 24.27 -3.82 24.90
CA GLY A 11 25.03 -2.58 24.89
C GLY A 11 24.03 -1.45 24.76
N ALA A 12 23.81 -0.68 25.83
CA ALA A 12 23.22 0.64 25.70
C ALA A 12 24.16 1.46 24.80
N ALA A 13 23.81 1.60 23.52
CA ALA A 13 24.45 2.57 22.64
C ALA A 13 24.21 3.94 23.29
N SER A 14 25.28 4.52 23.83
CA SER A 14 25.31 5.91 24.27
C SER A 14 24.81 6.79 23.13
N SER A 15 23.59 7.29 23.24
CA SER A 15 22.97 8.17 22.25
C SER A 15 23.76 9.47 22.17
N THR A 16 24.62 9.62 21.16
CA THR A 16 25.27 10.90 20.87
C THR A 16 24.25 11.81 20.20
N LEU A 17 23.61 12.68 21.00
CA LEU A 17 22.85 13.81 20.48
C LEU A 17 23.82 14.73 19.70
N PRO A 18 23.38 15.39 18.60
CA PRO A 18 24.23 16.31 17.88
C PRO A 18 24.61 17.50 18.77
N GLU A 19 25.89 17.87 18.76
CA GLU A 19 26.33 19.15 19.29
C GLU A 19 25.91 20.24 18.31
N LEU A 20 24.83 20.97 18.63
CA LEU A 20 24.30 21.99 17.75
C LEU A 20 24.94 23.35 18.02
N GLY A 21 25.18 24.11 16.93
CA GLY A 21 25.57 25.51 16.98
C GLY A 21 24.49 26.42 17.56
N PHE A 22 24.83 27.70 17.73
CA PHE A 22 23.89 28.76 18.16
C PHE A 22 23.21 28.51 19.53
N SER A 23 23.88 27.75 20.42
CA SER A 23 23.37 27.39 21.75
C SER A 23 22.02 26.65 21.72
N MET A 24 21.78 25.89 20.66
CA MET A 24 20.58 25.07 20.50
C MET A 24 20.79 23.68 21.13
N ALA A 25 19.75 23.11 21.71
CA ALA A 25 19.70 21.69 22.07
C ALA A 25 18.90 20.90 21.03
N PHE A 26 19.16 19.59 20.90
CA PHE A 26 18.41 18.77 19.93
C PHE A 26 16.89 18.80 20.14
N ALA A 27 16.44 18.84 21.40
CA ALA A 27 15.02 18.97 21.74
C ALA A 27 14.38 20.27 21.22
N ASP A 28 15.16 21.36 21.10
CA ASP A 28 14.67 22.64 20.57
C ASP A 28 14.25 22.54 19.10
N LEU A 29 14.79 21.58 18.35
CA LEU A 29 14.41 21.34 16.95
C LEU A 29 13.02 20.71 16.83
N TYR A 30 12.44 20.20 17.92
CA TYR A 30 11.12 19.57 17.95
C TYR A 30 10.09 20.39 18.73
N GLN A 31 10.51 21.34 19.56
CA GLN A 31 9.64 22.24 20.30
C GLN A 31 9.45 23.57 19.57
N ARG A 32 8.22 24.09 19.56
CA ARG A 32 7.90 25.33 18.85
C ARG A 32 8.73 26.51 19.35
N GLU A 33 8.86 26.67 20.66
CA GLU A 33 9.63 27.74 21.30
C GLU A 33 11.10 27.67 20.87
N GLY A 34 11.65 26.46 20.78
CA GLY A 34 12.97 26.19 20.23
C GLY A 34 13.09 26.63 18.77
N LEU A 35 12.14 26.27 17.91
CA LEU A 35 12.12 26.70 16.51
C LEU A 35 11.98 28.21 16.32
N VAL A 36 11.24 28.90 17.20
CA VAL A 36 11.18 30.38 17.19
C VAL A 36 12.54 30.97 17.53
N ARG A 37 13.24 30.43 18.53
CA ARG A 37 14.62 30.87 18.85
C ARG A 37 15.57 30.59 17.69
N LEU A 38 15.44 29.43 17.04
CA LEU A 38 16.23 29.08 15.86
C LEU A 38 16.02 30.06 14.71
N ASP A 39 14.75 30.40 14.42
CA ASP A 39 14.43 31.38 13.39
C ASP A 39 15.05 32.74 13.73
N GLN A 40 14.94 33.22 14.98
CA GLN A 40 15.61 34.46 15.39
C GLN A 40 17.13 34.40 15.23
N ALA A 41 17.77 33.27 15.56
CA ALA A 41 19.21 33.08 15.35
C ALA A 41 19.58 33.15 13.86
N PHE A 42 18.78 32.55 12.98
CA PHE A 42 18.97 32.66 11.53
C PHE A 42 18.78 34.10 11.03
N LEU A 43 17.77 34.80 11.52
CA LEU A 43 17.52 36.18 11.13
C LEU A 43 18.66 37.11 11.59
N HIS A 44 19.23 36.89 12.77
CA HIS A 44 20.42 37.60 13.21
C HIS A 44 21.64 37.26 12.34
N PHE A 45 21.85 35.98 12.04
CA PHE A 45 22.91 35.52 11.13
C PHE A 45 22.81 36.17 9.75
N LEU A 46 21.60 36.27 9.19
CA LEU A 46 21.34 36.96 7.94
C LEU A 46 21.57 38.47 8.05
N GLU A 47 21.22 39.10 9.16
CA GLU A 47 21.46 40.53 9.39
C GLU A 47 22.95 40.89 9.45
N GLU A 48 23.76 40.06 10.13
CA GLU A 48 25.22 40.23 10.20
C GLU A 48 25.88 40.09 8.82
N GLY A 49 25.33 39.25 7.96
CA GLY A 49 25.85 38.98 6.62
C GLY A 49 25.34 39.92 5.52
N ASP A 50 24.03 40.18 5.51
CA ASP A 50 23.32 41.05 4.56
C ASP A 50 22.05 41.67 5.20
N ALA A 51 22.25 42.78 5.91
CA ALA A 51 21.17 43.56 6.52
C ALA A 51 20.11 44.04 5.51
N GLY A 52 20.46 44.23 4.24
CA GLY A 52 19.51 44.64 3.20
C GLY A 52 18.54 43.51 2.84
N LEU A 53 19.08 42.30 2.66
CA LEU A 53 18.29 41.10 2.40
C LEU A 53 17.41 40.74 3.61
N ARG A 54 17.91 40.93 4.84
CA ARG A 54 17.14 40.80 6.08
C ARG A 54 15.86 41.65 6.06
N VAL A 55 15.97 42.94 5.75
CA VAL A 55 14.83 43.87 5.70
C VAL A 55 13.82 43.45 4.64
N ARG A 56 14.28 43.00 3.47
CA ARG A 56 13.41 42.49 2.40
C ARG A 56 12.67 41.22 2.85
N LEU A 57 13.34 40.31 3.53
CA LEU A 57 12.73 39.08 4.06
C LEU A 57 11.68 39.40 5.14
N ASP A 58 11.94 40.35 6.04
CA ASP A 58 10.95 40.79 7.04
C ASP A 58 9.71 41.37 6.39
N HIS A 59 9.90 42.28 5.43
CA HIS A 59 8.78 42.86 4.68
C HIS A 59 7.96 41.79 3.96
N ALA A 60 8.65 40.84 3.30
CA ALA A 60 8.01 39.73 2.60
C ALA A 60 7.27 38.77 3.55
N ARG A 61 7.79 38.50 4.75
CA ARG A 61 7.09 37.68 5.76
C ARG A 61 5.88 38.41 6.36
N ALA A 62 5.95 39.73 6.52
CA ALA A 62 4.83 40.54 7.00
C ALA A 62 3.70 40.67 5.96
N GLN A 63 4.04 40.72 4.67
CA GLN A 63 3.10 40.90 3.56
C GLN A 63 3.41 39.94 2.39
N PRO A 64 3.29 38.61 2.58
CA PRO A 64 3.73 37.63 1.58
C PRO A 64 2.96 37.70 0.27
N ASP A 65 1.72 38.19 0.29
CA ASP A 65 0.87 38.31 -0.90
C ASP A 65 1.06 39.63 -1.65
N SER A 66 1.94 40.54 -1.18
CA SER A 66 2.31 41.76 -1.91
C SER A 66 3.36 41.51 -2.99
N LEU A 67 4.07 40.38 -2.93
CA LEU A 67 5.05 39.98 -3.93
C LEU A 67 4.37 39.18 -5.04
N ASP A 68 4.68 39.53 -6.28
CA ASP A 68 4.36 38.61 -7.37
C ASP A 68 5.23 37.35 -7.28
N ARG A 69 4.86 36.30 -8.03
CA ARG A 69 5.54 35.00 -7.91
C ARG A 69 7.01 35.06 -8.36
N LYS A 70 7.35 35.94 -9.31
CA LYS A 70 8.70 36.08 -9.83
C LYS A 70 9.59 36.79 -8.81
N ASP A 71 9.09 37.85 -8.19
CA ASP A 71 9.78 38.58 -7.13
C ASP A 71 9.94 37.71 -5.87
N GLU A 72 8.91 36.94 -5.53
CA GLU A 72 8.98 35.92 -4.46
C GLU A 72 10.07 34.89 -4.78
N ALA A 73 10.09 34.32 -6.00
CA ALA A 73 11.12 33.35 -6.39
C ALA A 73 12.54 33.93 -6.31
N ALA A 74 12.74 35.16 -6.81
CA ALA A 74 14.04 35.85 -6.74
C ALA A 74 14.50 36.04 -5.29
N LEU A 75 13.63 36.55 -4.42
CA LEU A 75 13.94 36.72 -3.00
C LEU A 75 14.30 35.39 -2.33
N LEU A 76 13.54 34.32 -2.57
CA LEU A 76 13.81 33.03 -1.96
C LEU A 76 15.14 32.44 -2.43
N ILE A 77 15.49 32.60 -3.71
CA ILE A 77 16.80 32.18 -4.24
C ILE A 77 17.94 32.99 -3.61
N GLU A 78 17.76 34.28 -3.34
CA GLU A 78 18.76 35.10 -2.67
C GLU A 78 18.95 34.72 -1.19
N VAL A 79 17.88 34.32 -0.49
CA VAL A 79 17.94 33.88 0.92
C VAL A 79 18.52 32.47 1.07
N ALA A 80 18.35 31.60 0.07
CA ALA A 80 18.67 30.18 0.20
C ALA A 80 20.14 29.88 0.59
N PRO A 81 21.17 30.50 -0.02
CA PRO A 81 22.57 30.27 0.37
C PRO A 81 22.83 30.56 1.85
N TRP A 82 22.24 31.64 2.38
CA TRP A 82 22.38 32.01 3.80
C TRP A 82 21.76 30.97 4.74
N MET A 83 20.63 30.39 4.35
CA MET A 83 20.00 29.31 5.11
C MET A 83 20.85 28.04 5.09
N GLU A 84 21.45 27.69 3.96
CA GLU A 84 22.34 26.53 3.87
C GLU A 84 23.60 26.71 4.72
N ASP A 85 24.26 27.87 4.66
CA ASP A 85 25.41 28.20 5.52
C ASP A 85 25.04 28.16 7.01
N PHE A 86 23.85 28.66 7.35
CA PHE A 86 23.35 28.60 8.73
C PHE A 86 23.12 27.16 9.19
N ILE A 87 22.47 26.31 8.37
CA ILE A 87 22.25 24.88 8.68
C ILE A 87 23.59 24.16 8.80
N ALA A 88 24.55 24.46 7.92
CA ALA A 88 25.89 23.90 7.97
C ALA A 88 26.55 24.14 9.32
N ARG A 89 26.53 25.39 9.81
CA ARG A 89 27.05 25.78 11.13
C ARG A 89 26.22 25.23 12.30
N LEU A 90 24.91 25.11 12.12
CA LEU A 90 24.01 24.57 13.14
C LEU A 90 24.33 23.10 13.44
N PHE A 91 24.63 22.30 12.43
CA PHE A 91 24.94 20.88 12.58
C PHE A 91 26.45 20.56 12.60
N GLY A 92 27.32 21.56 12.39
CA GLY A 92 28.77 21.39 12.34
C GLY A 92 29.24 20.55 11.14
N ILE A 93 28.63 20.76 9.96
CA ILE A 93 28.87 19.98 8.73
C ILE A 93 29.32 20.85 7.55
N GLU A 94 29.95 22.00 7.82
CA GLU A 94 30.41 22.94 6.80
C GLU A 94 31.37 22.29 5.81
N SER A 95 32.21 21.37 6.28
CA SER A 95 33.19 20.65 5.43
C SER A 95 32.47 19.73 4.45
N GLU A 96 31.48 18.98 4.91
CA GLU A 96 30.71 18.02 4.11
C GLU A 96 29.86 18.72 3.06
N ILE A 97 29.21 19.84 3.41
CA ILE A 97 28.48 20.67 2.45
C ILE A 97 29.44 21.26 1.42
N ALA A 98 30.61 21.77 1.81
CA ALA A 98 31.62 22.27 0.88
C ALA A 98 32.13 21.19 -0.08
N ILE A 99 32.31 19.94 0.39
CA ILE A 99 32.69 18.78 -0.44
C ILE A 99 31.59 18.46 -1.46
N LEU A 100 30.32 18.48 -1.04
CA LEU A 100 29.19 18.24 -1.94
C LEU A 100 29.07 19.34 -3.00
N ALA A 101 29.15 20.61 -2.60
CA ALA A 101 29.16 21.75 -3.52
C ALA A 101 30.33 21.67 -4.52
N THR A 102 31.54 21.32 -4.04
CA THR A 102 32.72 21.09 -4.90
C THR A 102 32.47 19.97 -5.90
N SER A 103 31.80 18.90 -5.48
CA SER A 103 31.43 17.79 -6.38
C SER A 103 30.47 18.22 -7.49
N HIS A 104 29.53 19.12 -7.20
CA HIS A 104 28.67 19.74 -8.22
C HIS A 104 29.49 20.60 -9.19
N HIS A 105 30.30 21.52 -8.68
CA HIS A 105 31.09 22.44 -9.51
C HIS A 105 32.11 21.73 -10.39
N ARG A 106 32.70 20.62 -9.91
CA ARG A 106 33.60 19.77 -10.69
C ARG A 106 32.93 19.24 -11.97
N LEU A 107 31.62 19.04 -11.97
CA LEU A 107 30.86 18.54 -13.12
C LEU A 107 30.39 19.66 -14.06
N ALA A 108 30.51 20.94 -13.69
CA ALA A 108 30.05 22.07 -14.50
C ALA A 108 30.57 22.07 -15.96
N PRO A 109 31.85 21.70 -16.24
CA PRO A 109 32.33 21.61 -17.62
C PRO A 109 31.50 20.66 -18.50
N LEU A 110 30.98 19.55 -17.98
CA LEU A 110 30.16 18.59 -18.74
C LEU A 110 28.95 19.28 -19.36
N TYR A 111 28.17 19.99 -18.54
CA TYR A 111 26.92 20.59 -18.98
C TYR A 111 27.15 21.82 -19.86
N ALA A 112 28.17 22.62 -19.55
CA ALA A 112 28.60 23.73 -20.38
C ALA A 112 29.03 23.26 -21.78
N CYS A 113 29.89 22.24 -21.84
CA CYS A 113 30.36 21.65 -23.10
C CYS A 113 29.21 20.98 -23.87
N LYS A 114 28.33 20.21 -23.21
CA LYS A 114 27.14 19.60 -23.81
C LYS A 114 26.31 20.64 -24.56
N ARG A 115 26.02 21.77 -23.90
CA ARG A 115 25.20 22.84 -24.49
C ARG A 115 25.95 23.64 -25.55
N GLN A 116 27.15 24.12 -25.25
CA GLN A 116 27.86 25.09 -26.10
C GLN A 116 28.61 24.43 -27.27
N PHE A 117 29.09 23.22 -27.09
CA PHE A 117 29.91 22.51 -28.07
C PHE A 117 29.15 21.36 -28.72
N VAL A 118 28.67 20.38 -27.96
CA VAL A 118 28.04 19.17 -28.54
C VAL A 118 26.73 19.53 -29.25
N GLN A 119 25.78 20.15 -28.57
CA GLN A 119 24.45 20.45 -29.12
C GLN A 119 24.48 21.61 -30.13
N ARG A 120 25.20 22.70 -29.83
CA ARG A 120 25.21 23.89 -30.71
C ARG A 120 26.16 23.78 -31.89
N ARG A 121 27.31 23.11 -31.73
CA ARG A 121 28.33 22.97 -32.79
C ARG A 121 28.30 21.58 -33.40
N ALA A 122 28.59 20.51 -32.67
CA ALA A 122 28.79 19.18 -33.25
C ALA A 122 27.53 18.65 -33.94
N ALA A 123 26.35 18.75 -33.29
CA ALA A 123 25.08 18.30 -33.85
C ALA A 123 24.72 18.97 -35.19
N ASN A 124 25.12 20.24 -35.36
CA ASN A 124 24.76 21.07 -36.52
C ASN A 124 25.85 21.11 -37.60
N LYS A 125 27.13 21.12 -37.22
CA LYS A 125 28.27 21.33 -38.14
C LYS A 125 28.84 20.05 -38.72
N VAL A 126 28.70 18.90 -38.04
CA VAL A 126 29.17 17.61 -38.56
C VAL A 126 28.00 16.94 -39.26
N SER A 127 28.10 16.70 -40.57
CA SER A 127 27.07 15.97 -41.30
C SER A 127 27.05 14.48 -40.92
N ASP A 128 25.95 13.79 -41.19
CA ASP A 128 25.84 12.36 -40.89
C ASP A 128 26.83 11.52 -41.72
N ALA A 129 27.14 11.97 -42.95
CA ALA A 129 28.15 11.36 -43.81
C ALA A 129 29.57 11.54 -43.25
N GLU A 130 29.90 12.73 -42.75
CA GLU A 130 31.19 12.98 -42.09
C GLU A 130 31.31 12.14 -40.81
N ALA A 131 30.27 12.12 -39.96
CA ALA A 131 30.26 11.34 -38.72
C ALA A 131 30.42 9.83 -38.98
N ALA A 132 29.81 9.29 -40.05
CA ALA A 132 29.94 7.89 -40.42
C ALA A 132 31.34 7.52 -40.93
N GLY A 133 32.09 8.48 -41.48
CA GLY A 133 33.47 8.29 -41.95
C GLY A 133 34.54 8.47 -40.87
N VAL A 134 34.17 8.84 -39.64
CA VAL A 134 35.10 9.03 -38.53
C VAL A 134 35.40 7.69 -37.85
N ASP A 135 36.69 7.36 -37.70
CA ASP A 135 37.13 6.34 -36.76
C ASP A 135 37.14 6.93 -35.34
N GLY A 136 36.03 6.72 -34.62
CA GLY A 136 35.88 7.23 -33.26
C GLY A 136 36.89 6.66 -32.27
N THR A 137 37.37 5.43 -32.47
CA THR A 137 38.31 4.77 -31.53
C THR A 137 39.70 5.37 -31.67
N GLU A 138 40.15 5.58 -32.91
CA GLU A 138 41.42 6.26 -33.18
C GLU A 138 41.38 7.71 -32.67
N LEU A 139 40.27 8.41 -32.89
CA LEU A 139 40.10 9.79 -32.47
C LEU A 139 40.01 9.92 -30.94
N GLU A 140 39.38 8.96 -30.25
CA GLU A 140 39.41 8.87 -28.78
C GLU A 140 40.83 8.75 -28.25
N ALA A 141 41.65 7.86 -28.84
CA ALA A 141 43.03 7.64 -28.42
C ALA A 141 43.90 8.89 -28.65
N ARG A 142 43.71 9.59 -29.78
CA ARG A 142 44.39 10.87 -30.06
C ARG A 142 43.99 11.95 -29.07
N LEU A 143 42.70 12.07 -28.78
CA LEU A 143 42.19 13.02 -27.79
C LEU A 143 42.74 12.72 -26.39
N ALA A 144 42.75 11.44 -25.98
CA ALA A 144 43.34 11.03 -24.69
C ALA A 144 44.83 11.39 -24.61
N ALA A 145 45.59 11.21 -25.68
CA ALA A 145 47.00 11.60 -25.74
C ALA A 145 47.18 13.13 -25.60
N GLU A 146 46.33 13.93 -26.25
CA GLU A 146 46.34 15.40 -26.09
C GLU A 146 45.92 15.85 -24.69
N PHE A 147 45.00 15.14 -24.03
CA PHE A 147 44.55 15.50 -22.68
C PHE A 147 45.62 15.25 -21.61
N GLY A 148 46.53 14.30 -21.88
CA GLY A 148 47.53 13.82 -20.93
C GLY A 148 46.97 12.89 -19.85
N GLU A 149 45.74 12.39 -20.03
CA GLU A 149 45.02 11.52 -19.10
C GLU A 149 44.03 10.61 -19.86
N PRO A 150 43.52 9.52 -19.24
CA PRO A 150 42.53 8.65 -19.88
C PRO A 150 41.28 9.41 -20.32
N PHE A 151 40.72 9.03 -21.48
CA PHE A 151 39.51 9.64 -21.99
C PHE A 151 38.33 9.43 -21.01
N SER A 152 37.71 10.53 -20.62
CA SER A 152 36.41 10.56 -19.95
C SER A 152 35.60 11.73 -20.50
N GLU A 153 34.27 11.67 -20.38
CA GLU A 153 33.43 12.81 -20.79
C GLU A 153 33.82 14.09 -20.04
N LEU A 154 34.21 13.98 -18.76
CA LEU A 154 34.61 15.13 -17.96
C LEU A 154 35.96 15.71 -18.43
N ALA A 155 36.95 14.86 -18.73
CA ALA A 155 38.22 15.29 -19.29
C ALA A 155 38.02 15.96 -20.65
N PHE A 156 37.22 15.35 -21.53
CA PHE A 156 36.86 15.92 -22.83
C PHE A 156 36.18 17.29 -22.64
N ALA A 157 35.17 17.37 -21.78
CA ALA A 157 34.43 18.60 -21.56
C ALA A 157 35.29 19.73 -20.99
N THR A 158 36.20 19.41 -20.07
CA THR A 158 37.13 20.36 -19.46
C THR A 158 38.11 20.89 -20.50
N ARG A 159 38.80 20.01 -21.23
CA ARG A 159 39.79 20.39 -22.24
C ARG A 159 39.18 21.16 -23.41
N VAL A 160 38.01 20.73 -23.90
CA VAL A 160 37.29 21.46 -24.94
C VAL A 160 36.88 22.85 -24.47
N SER A 161 36.43 22.98 -23.22
CA SER A 161 36.10 24.29 -22.65
C SER A 161 37.33 25.21 -22.56
N GLU A 162 38.50 24.68 -22.18
CA GLU A 162 39.77 25.42 -22.19
C GLU A 162 40.16 25.87 -23.61
N TRP A 163 40.08 24.97 -24.60
CA TRP A 163 40.42 25.27 -25.99
C TRP A 163 39.48 26.31 -26.62
N LEU A 164 38.22 26.37 -26.18
CA LEU A 164 37.26 27.38 -26.63
C LEU A 164 37.60 28.81 -26.16
N LEU A 165 38.47 28.97 -25.16
CA LEU A 165 38.93 30.30 -24.73
C LEU A 165 39.87 30.96 -25.74
N ASP A 166 40.58 30.17 -26.55
CA ASP A 166 41.42 30.63 -27.67
C ASP A 166 41.24 29.70 -28.88
N GLU A 167 40.12 29.90 -29.59
CA GLU A 167 39.75 29.05 -30.71
C GLU A 167 40.77 29.07 -31.86
N ALA A 168 41.43 30.21 -32.08
CA ALA A 168 42.39 30.36 -33.17
C ALA A 168 43.65 29.52 -32.93
N ALA A 169 44.16 29.51 -31.69
CA ALA A 169 45.32 28.69 -31.33
C ALA A 169 45.01 27.17 -31.29
N ASN A 170 43.74 26.80 -31.16
CA ASN A 170 43.31 25.40 -30.95
C ASN A 170 42.45 24.83 -32.08
N GLU A 171 42.47 25.42 -33.29
CA GLU A 171 41.59 25.03 -34.40
C GLU A 171 41.65 23.52 -34.72
N GLY A 172 42.85 22.95 -34.82
CA GLY A 172 43.02 21.51 -35.09
C GLY A 172 42.44 20.62 -34.01
N ARG A 173 42.71 20.94 -32.73
CA ARG A 173 42.19 20.20 -31.56
C ARG A 173 40.67 20.28 -31.47
N LEU A 174 40.11 21.47 -31.69
CA LEU A 174 38.66 21.67 -31.70
C LEU A 174 38.00 20.93 -32.86
N ARG A 175 38.67 20.82 -34.02
CA ARG A 175 38.17 20.03 -35.15
C ARG A 175 38.09 18.54 -34.81
N ASP A 176 39.13 17.97 -34.19
CA ASP A 176 39.12 16.58 -33.75
C ASP A 176 38.03 16.33 -32.71
N ALA A 177 37.92 17.20 -31.70
CA ALA A 177 36.86 17.11 -30.70
C ALA A 177 35.46 17.22 -31.34
N LEU A 178 35.29 18.08 -32.34
CA LEU A 178 34.03 18.26 -33.05
C LEU A 178 33.63 16.99 -33.81
N LEU A 179 34.59 16.36 -34.51
CA LEU A 179 34.38 15.11 -35.24
C LEU A 179 34.06 13.96 -34.29
N TYR A 180 34.77 13.84 -33.16
CA TYR A 180 34.46 12.83 -32.14
C TYR A 180 33.05 13.01 -31.58
N ALA A 181 32.68 14.24 -31.20
CA ALA A 181 31.35 14.54 -30.68
C ALA A 181 30.26 14.26 -31.72
N GLY A 182 30.51 14.58 -33.00
CA GLY A 182 29.60 14.26 -34.10
C GLY A 182 29.42 12.74 -34.29
N TRP A 183 30.51 12.00 -34.28
CA TRP A 183 30.50 10.52 -34.33
C TRP A 183 29.74 9.92 -33.14
N ALA A 184 30.05 10.36 -31.91
CA ALA A 184 29.44 9.90 -30.68
C ALA A 184 27.92 10.12 -30.66
N LEU A 185 27.46 11.27 -31.16
CA LEU A 185 26.05 11.66 -31.15
C LEU A 185 25.23 11.00 -32.27
N LYS A 186 25.82 10.81 -33.46
CA LYS A 186 25.07 10.49 -34.68
C LYS A 186 25.16 9.04 -35.13
N THR A 187 26.25 8.34 -34.80
CA THR A 187 26.46 6.95 -35.22
C THR A 187 26.00 5.95 -34.16
N GLU A 188 25.62 4.74 -34.57
CA GLU A 188 25.24 3.67 -33.64
C GLU A 188 26.43 3.24 -32.76
N ALA A 189 27.61 3.08 -33.37
CA ALA A 189 28.84 2.74 -32.66
C ALA A 189 29.21 3.80 -31.61
N GLY A 190 29.13 5.08 -31.97
CA GLY A 190 29.38 6.20 -31.07
C GLY A 190 28.40 6.28 -29.89
N ARG A 191 27.10 6.10 -30.16
CA ARG A 191 26.06 6.06 -29.12
C ARG A 191 26.26 4.89 -28.16
N ARG A 192 26.62 3.71 -28.69
CA ARG A 192 26.91 2.52 -27.87
C ARG A 192 28.15 2.72 -27.01
N ARG A 193 29.21 3.33 -27.56
CA ARG A 193 30.45 3.65 -26.83
C ARG A 193 30.21 4.60 -25.66
N ASN A 194 29.26 5.52 -25.81
CA ASN A 194 28.96 6.59 -24.84
C ASN A 194 27.60 6.40 -24.15
N ALA A 195 27.07 5.16 -24.12
CA ALA A 195 25.72 4.89 -23.62
C ALA A 195 25.54 5.25 -22.13
N GLU A 196 26.59 5.14 -21.32
CA GLU A 196 26.58 5.45 -19.88
C GLU A 196 26.74 6.95 -19.57
N GLY A 197 27.26 7.72 -20.53
CA GLY A 197 27.55 9.14 -20.34
C GLY A 197 26.35 10.07 -20.53
N VAL A 198 26.52 11.36 -20.27
CA VAL A 198 25.49 12.39 -20.51
C VAL A 198 25.91 13.37 -21.60
N LEU A 199 27.20 13.57 -21.81
CA LEU A 199 27.74 14.63 -22.67
C LEU A 199 27.34 14.48 -24.13
N PHE A 200 27.42 13.25 -24.65
CA PHE A 200 27.15 12.95 -26.05
C PHE A 200 25.71 12.45 -26.31
N LYS A 201 24.77 12.87 -25.45
CA LYS A 201 23.34 12.59 -25.61
C LYS A 201 22.57 13.87 -25.97
N ALA A 202 21.54 13.72 -26.79
CA ALA A 202 20.58 14.78 -27.07
C ALA A 202 19.16 14.27 -26.79
N PRO A 203 18.27 15.13 -26.29
CA PRO A 203 16.86 14.79 -26.09
C PRO A 203 16.24 14.23 -27.38
N ALA A 204 15.63 13.06 -27.31
CA ALA A 204 14.96 12.44 -28.45
C ALA A 204 13.68 13.21 -28.82
N LYS A 205 13.31 13.19 -30.11
CA LYS A 205 11.99 13.67 -30.54
C LYS A 205 10.91 12.69 -30.08
N LEU A 206 9.77 13.23 -29.66
CA LEU A 206 8.65 12.40 -29.21
C LEU A 206 7.70 12.10 -30.38
N ASP A 207 7.40 10.83 -30.57
CA ASP A 207 6.21 10.35 -31.28
C ASP A 207 5.29 9.70 -30.24
N PHE A 208 4.18 10.36 -29.89
CA PHE A 208 3.28 9.92 -28.83
C PHE A 208 2.57 8.60 -29.15
N LEU A 209 2.51 8.18 -30.42
CA LEU A 209 1.96 6.87 -30.81
C LEU A 209 3.03 5.77 -30.82
N HIS A 210 4.31 6.13 -30.69
CA HIS A 210 5.44 5.20 -30.74
C HIS A 210 6.52 5.58 -29.70
N LEU A 211 6.09 5.92 -28.47
CA LEU A 211 7.01 6.22 -27.36
C LEU A 211 7.86 5.02 -26.95
N LEU A 212 7.43 3.80 -27.29
CA LEU A 212 8.12 2.55 -27.00
C LEU A 212 8.48 1.84 -28.31
N LYS A 213 9.67 1.26 -28.37
CA LYS A 213 10.13 0.44 -29.50
C LYS A 213 9.94 -1.03 -29.17
N THR A 214 8.76 -1.57 -29.45
CA THR A 214 8.40 -2.96 -29.15
C THR A 214 8.36 -3.83 -30.41
N ASP A 215 8.67 -5.11 -30.26
CA ASP A 215 8.41 -6.12 -31.28
C ASP A 215 6.95 -6.57 -31.17
N ALA A 216 6.20 -6.42 -32.26
CA ALA A 216 4.79 -6.80 -32.33
C ALA A 216 4.64 -8.13 -33.08
N ASP A 217 4.05 -9.12 -32.42
CA ASP A 217 3.71 -10.42 -32.97
C ASP A 217 2.19 -10.53 -33.14
N THR A 218 1.72 -10.77 -34.38
CA THR A 218 0.30 -10.90 -34.72
C THR A 218 -0.09 -12.32 -35.13
N THR A 219 0.82 -13.29 -35.00
CA THR A 219 0.60 -14.67 -35.49
C THR A 219 -0.57 -15.37 -34.80
N ALA A 220 -0.91 -14.97 -33.58
CA ALA A 220 -2.03 -15.51 -32.80
C ALA A 220 -3.40 -14.91 -33.16
N GLY A 221 -3.48 -14.03 -34.17
CA GLY A 221 -4.71 -13.34 -34.57
C GLY A 221 -5.05 -12.09 -33.74
N TYR A 222 -4.16 -11.73 -32.81
CA TYR A 222 -4.17 -10.49 -32.02
C TYR A 222 -2.71 -10.04 -31.80
N THR A 223 -2.49 -8.77 -31.51
CA THR A 223 -1.14 -8.22 -31.33
C THR A 223 -0.60 -8.48 -29.93
N VAL A 224 0.63 -8.99 -29.86
CA VAL A 224 1.40 -9.14 -28.63
C VAL A 224 2.68 -8.34 -28.73
N HIS A 225 2.91 -7.45 -27.77
CA HIS A 225 4.12 -6.63 -27.65
C HIS A 225 5.15 -7.29 -26.74
N ARG A 226 6.41 -7.27 -27.19
CA ARG A 226 7.60 -7.77 -26.48
C ARG A 226 8.79 -6.83 -26.67
N LEU A 227 9.87 -7.06 -25.94
CA LEU A 227 11.18 -6.44 -26.15
C LEU A 227 12.26 -7.49 -26.36
N HIS A 228 13.18 -7.23 -27.29
CA HIS A 228 14.40 -8.03 -27.48
C HIS A 228 15.40 -7.90 -26.32
N HIS A 229 15.51 -6.71 -25.71
CA HIS A 229 16.36 -6.51 -24.54
C HIS A 229 15.63 -6.95 -23.27
N ILE A 230 16.21 -7.89 -22.54
CA ILE A 230 15.59 -8.49 -21.36
C ILE A 230 16.44 -8.22 -20.12
N ARG A 231 15.76 -7.75 -19.07
CA ARG A 231 16.22 -7.59 -17.70
C ARG A 231 15.74 -8.78 -16.86
N ARG A 232 16.67 -9.55 -16.31
CA ARG A 232 16.35 -10.71 -15.44
C ARG A 232 16.20 -10.27 -13.99
N ARG A 233 15.01 -9.78 -13.62
CA ARG A 233 14.67 -9.45 -12.22
C ARG A 233 14.62 -10.73 -11.37
N GLU A 234 15.25 -10.70 -10.20
CA GLU A 234 15.07 -11.71 -9.15
C GLU A 234 14.49 -11.06 -7.89
N GLY A 235 13.49 -11.71 -7.30
CA GLY A 235 12.92 -11.32 -6.01
C GLY A 235 12.39 -9.88 -5.97
N PHE A 236 12.62 -9.24 -4.81
CA PHE A 236 11.96 -7.99 -4.42
C PHE A 236 12.94 -6.89 -3.99
N ALA A 237 14.21 -6.99 -4.37
CA ALA A 237 15.15 -5.88 -4.20
C ALA A 237 14.72 -4.68 -5.04
N LEU A 238 15.13 -3.47 -4.64
CA LEU A 238 14.86 -2.23 -5.39
C LEU A 238 15.39 -2.37 -6.82
N THR A 239 14.49 -2.24 -7.80
CA THR A 239 14.86 -2.49 -9.21
C THR A 239 15.45 -1.27 -9.90
N ASP A 240 15.22 -0.06 -9.39
CA ASP A 240 15.70 1.16 -10.02
C ASP A 240 16.10 2.18 -8.95
N PRO A 241 17.40 2.42 -8.71
CA PRO A 241 17.86 3.39 -7.73
C PRO A 241 17.69 4.84 -8.21
N GLY A 242 17.27 5.08 -9.45
CA GLY A 242 17.24 6.40 -10.07
C GLY A 242 18.61 6.89 -10.51
N THR A 243 18.66 8.15 -10.91
CA THR A 243 19.85 8.79 -11.46
C THR A 243 20.88 9.12 -10.38
N ASP A 244 22.14 9.26 -10.79
CA ASP A 244 23.21 9.72 -9.94
C ASP A 244 23.31 11.26 -9.93
N LEU A 245 24.37 11.82 -9.33
CA LEU A 245 24.56 13.27 -9.31
C LEU A 245 24.75 13.82 -10.73
N VAL A 246 25.44 13.08 -11.60
CA VAL A 246 25.74 13.51 -12.98
C VAL A 246 24.45 13.66 -13.78
N GLY A 247 23.56 12.67 -13.72
CA GLY A 247 22.30 12.73 -14.46
C GLY A 247 21.29 13.71 -13.86
N ALA A 248 21.19 13.86 -12.53
CA ALA A 248 20.29 14.86 -11.95
C ALA A 248 20.73 16.30 -12.28
N LEU A 249 22.03 16.57 -12.32
CA LEU A 249 22.56 17.85 -12.77
C LEU A 249 22.40 18.03 -14.28
N ASP A 250 22.40 16.97 -15.08
CA ASP A 250 22.08 17.05 -16.51
C ASP A 250 20.65 17.56 -16.72
N GLU A 251 19.68 16.99 -16.00
CA GLU A 251 18.29 17.45 -16.03
C GLU A 251 18.12 18.88 -15.49
N ALA A 252 18.84 19.22 -14.41
CA ALA A 252 18.80 20.57 -13.84
C ALA A 252 19.40 21.64 -14.78
N ASN A 253 20.41 21.28 -15.59
CA ASN A 253 21.03 22.15 -16.60
C ASN A 253 20.30 22.12 -17.96
N TYR A 254 19.55 21.07 -18.26
CA TYR A 254 18.67 20.99 -19.42
C TYR A 254 17.42 21.87 -19.25
N CYS A 255 16.94 21.99 -18.01
CA CYS A 255 15.96 23.00 -17.62
C CYS A 255 16.44 24.41 -18.00
N ILE A 256 15.55 25.23 -18.57
CA ILE A 256 15.85 26.61 -18.95
C ILE A 256 15.48 27.65 -17.89
N TRP A 257 15.17 27.15 -16.69
CA TRP A 257 14.71 27.91 -15.54
C TRP A 257 13.56 28.90 -15.83
N CYS A 258 12.39 28.36 -16.19
CA CYS A 258 11.24 29.12 -16.68
C CYS A 258 10.70 30.21 -15.71
N HIS A 259 11.02 30.13 -14.41
CA HIS A 259 10.55 31.10 -13.40
C HIS A 259 11.10 32.50 -13.65
N GLU A 260 12.31 32.62 -14.23
CA GLU A 260 12.91 33.91 -14.57
C GLU A 260 12.07 34.69 -15.61
N GLN A 261 11.27 33.95 -16.39
CA GLN A 261 10.35 34.48 -17.41
C GLN A 261 8.89 34.50 -16.94
N GLY A 262 8.58 34.03 -15.73
CA GLY A 262 7.22 33.87 -15.22
C GLY A 262 6.40 32.82 -15.97
N ARG A 263 7.03 31.77 -16.52
CA ARG A 263 6.40 30.77 -17.40
C ARG A 263 6.61 29.32 -16.96
N ASP A 264 6.53 29.04 -15.66
CA ASP A 264 6.74 27.70 -15.09
C ASP A 264 5.61 26.72 -15.39
N SER A 265 5.52 26.23 -16.63
CA SER A 265 4.47 25.29 -17.02
C SER A 265 4.58 23.94 -16.32
N CYS A 266 5.79 23.50 -15.94
CA CYS A 266 5.97 22.28 -15.15
C CYS A 266 5.37 22.39 -13.75
N SER A 267 5.33 23.60 -13.17
CA SER A 267 4.71 23.86 -11.88
C SER A 267 3.23 24.22 -12.04
N LYS A 268 2.90 25.20 -12.89
CA LYS A 268 1.58 25.84 -13.01
C LYS A 268 0.68 25.29 -14.11
N GLY A 269 1.19 24.41 -14.96
CA GLY A 269 0.47 23.83 -16.09
C GLY A 269 0.49 24.68 -17.35
N LEU A 270 0.08 24.07 -18.47
CA LEU A 270 -0.05 24.70 -19.77
C LEU A 270 -1.51 25.10 -20.01
N LYS A 271 -1.80 26.41 -20.05
CA LYS A 271 -3.14 26.95 -20.25
C LYS A 271 -3.42 27.29 -21.72
N GLU A 272 -4.66 27.13 -22.16
CA GLU A 272 -5.16 27.66 -23.43
C GLU A 272 -5.31 29.18 -23.35
N LYS A 273 -5.22 29.86 -24.50
CA LYS A 273 -5.61 31.27 -24.56
C LYS A 273 -7.14 31.33 -24.42
N PRO A 274 -7.68 32.15 -23.50
CA PRO A 274 -9.12 32.36 -23.40
C PRO A 274 -9.70 32.78 -24.75
N LYS A 275 -10.87 32.25 -25.12
CA LYS A 275 -11.54 32.65 -26.37
C LYS A 275 -12.14 34.06 -26.23
N THR A 276 -12.59 34.40 -25.03
CA THR A 276 -13.00 35.74 -24.61
C THR A 276 -12.26 36.14 -23.32
N PRO A 277 -12.15 37.44 -22.99
CA PRO A 277 -11.56 37.90 -21.73
C PRO A 277 -12.30 37.41 -20.47
N GLU A 278 -13.56 36.99 -20.62
CA GLU A 278 -14.45 36.52 -19.57
C GLU A 278 -14.31 35.00 -19.31
N ASP A 279 -13.73 34.25 -20.25
CA ASP A 279 -13.55 32.81 -20.11
C ASP A 279 -12.42 32.47 -19.12
N PRO A 280 -12.65 31.57 -18.16
CA PRO A 280 -11.58 31.10 -17.28
C PRO A 280 -10.52 30.34 -18.09
N PRO A 281 -9.23 30.51 -17.77
CA PRO A 281 -8.17 29.83 -18.50
C PRO A 281 -8.17 28.32 -18.20
N VAL A 282 -8.38 27.51 -19.22
CA VAL A 282 -8.44 26.04 -19.13
C VAL A 282 -7.07 25.42 -19.42
N PHE A 283 -6.72 24.32 -18.73
CA PHE A 283 -5.52 23.56 -19.05
C PHE A 283 -5.65 22.84 -20.39
N LYS A 284 -4.58 22.87 -21.18
CA LYS A 284 -4.43 22.10 -22.43
C LYS A 284 -4.47 20.61 -22.14
N LYS A 285 -4.78 19.83 -23.16
CA LYS A 285 -4.59 18.37 -23.19
C LYS A 285 -3.43 17.99 -24.11
N SER A 286 -2.68 16.96 -23.73
CA SER A 286 -1.65 16.35 -24.57
C SER A 286 -2.27 15.66 -25.80
N GLN A 287 -1.43 15.21 -26.74
CA GLN A 287 -1.89 14.40 -27.88
C GLN A 287 -2.57 13.09 -27.45
N LEU A 288 -2.22 12.57 -26.26
CA LEU A 288 -2.84 11.39 -25.65
C LEU A 288 -4.05 11.74 -24.75
N GLY A 289 -4.52 12.98 -24.77
CA GLY A 289 -5.69 13.43 -24.02
C GLY A 289 -5.46 13.70 -22.52
N VAL A 290 -4.21 13.67 -22.05
CA VAL A 290 -3.85 13.90 -20.65
C VAL A 290 -3.87 15.40 -20.34
N LEU A 291 -4.50 15.79 -19.22
CA LEU A 291 -4.56 17.20 -18.78
C LEU A 291 -3.17 17.71 -18.38
N LEU A 292 -2.73 18.83 -18.94
CA LEU A 292 -1.40 19.41 -18.72
C LEU A 292 -1.42 20.43 -17.57
N ALA A 293 -1.72 19.97 -16.35
CA ALA A 293 -1.90 20.82 -15.17
C ALA A 293 -0.59 21.20 -14.43
N GLY A 294 0.55 20.63 -14.84
CA GLY A 294 1.82 20.71 -14.10
C GLY A 294 1.79 19.92 -12.80
N CYS A 295 2.79 20.12 -11.95
CA CYS A 295 2.86 19.53 -10.62
C CYS A 295 1.60 19.89 -9.81
N PRO A 296 0.81 18.91 -9.35
CA PRO A 296 -0.39 19.17 -8.53
C PRO A 296 -0.11 19.91 -7.23
N LEU A 297 1.09 19.74 -6.66
CA LEU A 297 1.56 20.46 -5.49
C LEU A 297 2.04 21.87 -5.81
N GLU A 298 2.13 22.26 -7.09
CA GLU A 298 2.68 23.55 -7.53
C GLU A 298 4.11 23.82 -7.06
N GLU A 299 4.89 22.75 -6.94
CA GLU A 299 6.28 22.80 -6.50
C GLU A 299 7.13 23.78 -7.31
N ARG A 300 8.05 24.46 -6.63
CA ARG A 300 9.05 25.38 -7.18
C ARG A 300 10.19 24.66 -7.89
N ILE A 301 9.82 23.93 -8.95
CA ILE A 301 10.72 23.05 -9.71
C ILE A 301 11.89 23.82 -10.29
N SER A 302 11.58 24.93 -10.95
CA SER A 302 12.58 25.70 -11.67
C SER A 302 13.56 26.38 -10.73
N GLU A 303 13.10 26.81 -9.56
CA GLU A 303 13.91 27.43 -8.53
C GLU A 303 14.87 26.41 -7.89
N PHE A 304 14.38 25.22 -7.53
CA PHE A 304 15.28 24.21 -6.95
C PHE A 304 16.28 23.66 -7.96
N HIS A 305 15.92 23.54 -9.25
CA HIS A 305 16.89 23.19 -10.31
C HIS A 305 18.02 24.21 -10.36
N LYS A 306 17.68 25.51 -10.34
CA LYS A 306 18.68 26.59 -10.34
C LYS A 306 19.63 26.47 -9.13
N LEU A 307 19.08 26.33 -7.92
CA LEU A 307 19.87 26.14 -6.70
C LEU A 307 20.76 24.88 -6.78
N LYS A 308 20.24 23.76 -7.30
CA LYS A 308 21.00 22.52 -7.50
C LYS A 308 22.21 22.74 -8.44
N THR A 309 22.02 23.45 -9.56
CA THR A 309 23.13 23.76 -10.48
C THR A 309 24.18 24.69 -9.88
N GLN A 310 23.84 25.43 -8.83
CA GLN A 310 24.74 26.31 -8.08
C GLN A 310 25.51 25.59 -6.96
N GLY A 311 25.29 24.27 -6.76
CA GLY A 311 25.94 23.51 -5.69
C GLY A 311 25.23 23.58 -4.34
N LEU A 312 24.05 24.20 -4.28
CA LEU A 312 23.31 24.45 -3.03
C LEU A 312 22.27 23.33 -2.77
N ALA A 313 22.74 22.18 -2.30
CA ALA A 313 21.93 20.97 -2.18
C ALA A 313 20.85 21.08 -1.09
N VAL A 314 21.19 21.60 0.09
CA VAL A 314 20.26 21.78 1.21
C VAL A 314 19.22 22.84 0.87
N SER A 315 19.65 23.92 0.21
CA SER A 315 18.80 24.96 -0.35
C SER A 315 17.81 24.42 -1.37
N GLY A 316 18.27 23.55 -2.27
CA GLY A 316 17.43 22.87 -3.25
C GLY A 316 16.33 22.05 -2.58
N LEU A 317 16.69 21.26 -1.56
CA LEU A 317 15.70 20.51 -0.79
C LEU A 317 14.73 21.43 -0.03
N ALA A 318 15.24 22.48 0.61
CA ALA A 318 14.41 23.44 1.32
C ALA A 318 13.38 24.11 0.39
N MET A 319 13.78 24.42 -0.85
CA MET A 319 12.89 24.97 -1.88
C MET A 319 11.77 23.98 -2.26
N ILE A 320 12.09 22.69 -2.40
CA ILE A 320 11.09 21.62 -2.61
C ILE A 320 10.12 21.56 -1.42
N VAL A 321 10.67 21.55 -0.20
CA VAL A 321 9.91 21.38 1.05
C VAL A 321 8.92 22.52 1.34
N VAL A 322 9.13 23.73 0.79
CA VAL A 322 8.14 24.82 0.87
C VAL A 322 6.77 24.35 0.36
N ASP A 323 6.77 23.60 -0.73
CA ASP A 323 5.56 23.16 -1.41
C ASP A 323 5.22 21.68 -1.19
N ASN A 324 6.24 20.87 -0.93
CA ASN A 324 6.17 19.42 -0.79
C ASN A 324 7.00 18.95 0.41
N PRO A 325 6.53 19.18 1.65
CA PRO A 325 7.25 18.77 2.86
C PRO A 325 7.34 17.26 3.05
N MET A 326 6.63 16.50 2.22
CA MET A 326 6.63 15.04 2.19
C MET A 326 7.23 14.52 0.88
N CYS A 327 8.27 15.20 0.35
CA CYS A 327 8.87 14.89 -0.95
C CYS A 327 9.46 13.47 -1.06
N ALA A 328 9.77 12.85 0.08
CA ALA A 328 10.09 11.42 0.14
C ALA A 328 8.96 10.54 -0.45
N GLY A 329 7.71 11.03 -0.48
CA GLY A 329 6.53 10.38 -1.05
C GLY A 329 6.28 10.65 -2.54
N THR A 330 7.11 11.45 -3.20
CA THR A 330 7.00 11.81 -4.62
C THR A 330 8.29 11.46 -5.38
N GLY A 331 8.45 11.98 -6.60
CA GLY A 331 9.67 11.83 -7.38
C GLY A 331 9.71 10.57 -8.25
N HIS A 332 10.93 10.08 -8.49
CA HIS A 332 11.26 9.02 -9.43
C HIS A 332 10.35 7.81 -9.26
N ARG A 333 9.75 7.36 -10.38
CA ARG A 333 8.81 6.23 -10.44
C ARG A 333 7.52 6.41 -9.62
N ILE A 334 7.17 7.62 -9.16
CA ILE A 334 5.90 7.87 -8.45
C ILE A 334 4.99 8.84 -9.19
N CYS A 335 5.53 9.96 -9.66
CA CYS A 335 4.75 11.00 -10.31
C CYS A 335 5.46 11.56 -11.54
N ASN A 336 4.69 12.05 -12.51
CA ASN A 336 5.25 12.65 -13.73
C ASN A 336 4.38 13.76 -14.36
N ASP A 337 3.33 14.24 -13.67
CA ASP A 337 2.45 15.32 -14.17
C ASP A 337 3.26 16.60 -14.52
N CYS A 338 4.36 16.86 -13.81
CA CYS A 338 5.30 17.96 -14.08
C CYS A 338 6.05 17.79 -15.42
N MET A 339 6.56 16.59 -15.72
CA MET A 339 7.26 16.27 -16.97
C MET A 339 6.33 16.45 -18.17
N LYS A 340 5.10 15.93 -18.08
CA LYS A 340 4.12 16.03 -19.17
C LYS A 340 3.78 17.49 -19.51
N SER A 341 3.89 18.40 -18.54
CA SER A 341 3.59 19.83 -18.71
C SER A 341 4.84 20.69 -18.95
N CYS A 342 6.03 20.08 -19.05
CA CYS A 342 7.26 20.78 -19.41
C CYS A 342 7.10 21.50 -20.75
N ILE A 343 7.74 22.65 -20.95
CA ILE A 343 7.64 23.38 -22.22
C ILE A 343 8.13 22.56 -23.44
N TYR A 344 8.96 21.55 -23.21
CA TYR A 344 9.44 20.61 -24.23
C TYR A 344 8.36 19.60 -24.57
N GLN A 345 7.45 19.99 -25.48
CA GLN A 345 6.28 19.19 -25.87
C GLN A 345 6.51 18.35 -27.16
N LYS A 346 7.69 18.47 -27.79
CA LYS A 346 8.03 17.78 -29.05
C LYS A 346 9.31 16.95 -28.96
N GLN A 347 9.94 16.95 -27.79
CA GLN A 347 11.15 16.24 -27.46
C GLN A 347 11.08 15.80 -26.00
N GLU A 348 11.97 14.91 -25.58
CA GLU A 348 12.02 14.44 -24.19
C GLU A 348 11.98 15.63 -23.21
N PRO A 349 11.02 15.64 -22.28
CA PRO A 349 10.94 16.69 -21.27
C PRO A 349 12.06 16.53 -20.26
N VAL A 350 12.27 17.56 -19.45
CA VAL A 350 13.14 17.46 -18.26
C VAL A 350 12.57 16.40 -17.32
N ASP A 351 13.39 15.43 -16.90
CA ASP A 351 13.04 14.42 -15.90
C ASP A 351 13.17 15.00 -14.48
N ILE A 352 12.16 15.81 -14.13
CA ILE A 352 12.04 16.48 -12.85
C ILE A 352 11.96 15.48 -11.67
N PRO A 353 11.18 14.38 -11.74
CA PRO A 353 11.12 13.38 -10.67
C PRO A 353 12.48 12.79 -10.29
N GLN A 354 13.36 12.52 -11.27
CA GLN A 354 14.73 12.07 -11.01
C GLN A 354 15.55 13.12 -10.26
N ALA A 355 15.47 14.39 -10.71
CA ALA A 355 16.18 15.49 -10.06
C ALA A 355 15.68 15.77 -8.63
N GLU A 356 14.37 15.68 -8.38
CA GLU A 356 13.75 15.82 -7.07
C GLU A 356 14.26 14.72 -6.11
N THR A 357 14.11 13.44 -6.49
CA THR A 357 14.55 12.31 -5.66
C THR A 357 16.05 12.35 -5.41
N ARG A 358 16.87 12.70 -6.42
CA ARG A 358 18.32 12.80 -6.22
C ARG A 358 18.69 13.94 -5.27
N THR A 359 17.98 15.07 -5.32
CA THR A 359 18.22 16.20 -4.38
C THR A 359 17.89 15.82 -2.95
N LEU A 360 16.82 15.06 -2.70
CA LEU A 360 16.56 14.47 -1.39
C LEU A 360 17.71 13.55 -0.96
N LYS A 361 18.17 12.65 -1.84
CA LYS A 361 19.27 11.72 -1.55
C LYS A 361 20.60 12.41 -1.25
N ASP A 362 20.91 13.51 -1.95
CA ASP A 362 22.12 14.30 -1.73
C ASP A 362 22.15 14.83 -0.29
N VAL A 363 21.01 15.32 0.23
CA VAL A 363 20.92 15.79 1.63
C VAL A 363 20.90 14.62 2.62
N LEU A 364 20.17 13.53 2.33
CA LEU A 364 20.14 12.36 3.22
C LEU A 364 21.53 11.70 3.39
N ALA A 365 22.41 11.86 2.40
CA ALA A 365 23.79 11.35 2.44
C ALA A 365 24.75 12.24 3.27
N LEU A 366 24.34 13.45 3.66
CA LEU A 366 25.11 14.28 4.60
C LEU A 366 24.96 13.74 6.03
N PRO A 367 25.95 13.97 6.92
CA PRO A 367 25.75 13.75 8.34
C PRO A 367 24.54 14.57 8.83
N TRP A 368 23.69 13.93 9.63
CA TRP A 368 22.42 14.46 10.11
C TRP A 368 21.41 14.77 9.01
N GLY A 369 21.57 14.22 7.79
CA GLY A 369 20.73 14.51 6.63
C GLY A 369 19.23 14.30 6.85
N PHE A 370 18.85 13.24 7.59
CA PHE A 370 17.46 13.05 8.00
C PHE A 370 16.97 14.14 8.97
N GLU A 371 17.78 14.54 9.94
CA GLU A 371 17.42 15.59 10.90
C GLU A 371 17.31 16.96 10.23
N ILE A 372 18.15 17.24 9.22
CA ILE A 372 18.06 18.44 8.37
C ILE A 372 16.75 18.43 7.58
N TYR A 373 16.45 17.33 6.88
CA TYR A 373 15.17 17.21 6.16
C TYR A 373 13.98 17.35 7.11
N SER A 374 14.02 16.67 8.26
CA SER A 374 13.00 16.74 9.29
C SER A 374 12.80 18.15 9.83
N LEU A 375 13.89 18.87 10.10
CA LEU A 375 13.87 20.26 10.51
C LEU A 375 13.21 21.14 9.44
N LEU A 376 13.59 21.00 8.17
CA LEU A 376 13.03 21.79 7.06
C LEU A 376 11.52 21.65 6.92
N THR A 377 10.92 20.54 7.34
CA THR A 377 9.46 20.40 7.31
C THR A 377 8.75 21.29 8.35
N ARG A 378 9.43 21.66 9.44
CA ARG A 378 8.86 22.42 10.57
C ARG A 378 9.35 23.86 10.60
N TRP A 379 10.65 24.04 10.37
CA TRP A 379 11.32 25.32 10.24
C TRP A 379 11.96 25.46 8.86
N ASN A 380 11.49 26.43 8.07
CA ASN A 380 12.03 26.70 6.74
C ASN A 380 11.98 28.20 6.47
N PRO A 381 13.13 28.89 6.47
CA PRO A 381 13.17 30.32 6.21
C PRO A 381 12.61 30.75 4.86
N LEU A 382 12.60 29.86 3.88
CA LEU A 382 12.06 30.10 2.54
C LEU A 382 10.53 30.04 2.50
N ASN A 383 9.88 29.59 3.57
CA ASN A 383 8.43 29.65 3.69
C ASN A 383 7.99 30.98 4.30
N LEU A 384 7.71 31.98 3.46
CA LEU A 384 7.30 33.32 3.91
C LEU A 384 6.01 33.32 4.76
N ARG A 385 5.09 32.39 4.47
CA ARG A 385 3.75 32.35 5.09
C ARG A 385 3.75 31.63 6.43
N ARG A 386 4.66 30.67 6.62
CA ARG A 386 4.76 29.84 7.83
C ARG A 386 6.19 29.32 7.99
N PRO A 387 7.14 30.18 8.42
CA PRO A 387 8.54 29.78 8.61
C PRO A 387 8.73 28.88 9.83
N VAL A 388 7.82 28.92 10.80
CA VAL A 388 7.74 28.06 11.99
C VAL A 388 6.30 27.61 12.22
N PRO A 389 6.04 26.53 13.00
CA PRO A 389 4.69 26.13 13.36
C PRO A 389 3.93 27.23 14.11
N ARG A 390 2.63 27.34 13.88
CA ARG A 390 1.75 28.29 14.60
C ARG A 390 1.55 27.87 16.06
N PRO A 391 1.20 28.80 16.96
CA PRO A 391 0.87 28.47 18.35
C PRO A 391 -0.25 27.43 18.45
N ALA A 392 -0.21 26.62 19.52
CA ALA A 392 -1.22 25.61 19.77
C ALA A 392 -2.63 26.23 19.83
N THR A 393 -3.56 25.63 19.10
CA THR A 393 -4.94 26.10 18.96
C THR A 393 -5.90 25.47 19.97
N GLY A 394 -5.43 24.45 20.71
CA GLY A 394 -6.24 23.59 21.58
C GLY A 394 -7.13 22.59 20.84
N ARG A 395 -7.21 22.66 19.51
CA ARG A 395 -8.12 21.87 18.68
C ARG A 395 -7.50 20.54 18.24
N LYS A 396 -8.34 19.51 18.17
CA LYS A 396 -7.97 18.12 17.94
C LYS A 396 -8.63 17.60 16.66
N VAL A 397 -7.85 17.02 15.75
CA VAL A 397 -8.34 16.52 14.46
C VAL A 397 -8.07 15.03 14.33
N LEU A 398 -9.11 14.28 13.96
CA LEU A 398 -8.98 12.88 13.58
C LEU A 398 -8.74 12.77 12.07
N VAL A 399 -7.64 12.16 11.66
CA VAL A 399 -7.32 11.84 10.27
C VAL A 399 -7.51 10.34 10.04
N VAL A 400 -8.45 9.98 9.17
CA VAL A 400 -8.83 8.59 8.88
C VAL A 400 -8.14 8.10 7.61
N GLY A 401 -7.16 7.21 7.76
CA GLY A 401 -6.32 6.67 6.70
C GLY A 401 -4.99 7.41 6.59
N MET A 402 -3.89 6.67 6.69
CA MET A 402 -2.52 7.24 6.73
C MET A 402 -1.75 6.97 5.45
N GLY A 403 -2.45 7.07 4.33
CA GLY A 403 -1.87 7.18 2.99
C GLY A 403 -1.45 8.61 2.64
N PRO A 404 -1.14 8.88 1.35
CA PRO A 404 -0.57 10.15 0.91
C PRO A 404 -1.33 11.42 1.28
N ALA A 405 -2.66 11.38 1.18
CA ALA A 405 -3.49 12.50 1.65
C ALA A 405 -3.41 12.66 3.18
N GLY A 406 -3.49 11.56 3.93
CA GLY A 406 -3.55 11.56 5.39
C GLY A 406 -2.26 12.06 6.05
N TYR A 407 -1.10 11.50 5.67
CA TYR A 407 0.18 11.92 6.25
C TYR A 407 0.53 13.38 5.88
N THR A 408 0.14 13.83 4.69
CA THR A 408 0.36 15.23 4.24
C THR A 408 -0.56 16.19 4.99
N LEU A 409 -1.82 15.80 5.19
CA LEU A 409 -2.78 16.60 5.95
C LEU A 409 -2.36 16.74 7.40
N ALA A 410 -1.97 15.63 8.05
CA ALA A 410 -1.50 15.63 9.43
C ALA A 410 -0.35 16.63 9.64
N HIS A 411 0.62 16.63 8.74
CA HIS A 411 1.72 17.58 8.74
C HIS A 411 1.25 19.05 8.71
N HIS A 412 0.39 19.39 7.74
CA HIS A 412 -0.05 20.77 7.60
C HIS A 412 -0.91 21.26 8.77
N LEU A 413 -1.76 20.38 9.32
CA LEU A 413 -2.61 20.70 10.48
C LEU A 413 -1.79 20.86 11.77
N MET A 414 -0.78 20.02 12.00
CA MET A 414 0.15 20.21 13.11
C MET A 414 0.92 21.53 13.00
N ASN A 415 1.37 21.89 11.78
CA ASN A 415 2.04 23.17 11.57
C ASN A 415 1.09 24.37 11.72
N ASP A 416 -0.23 24.17 11.61
CA ASP A 416 -1.25 25.16 11.98
C ASP A 416 -1.60 25.18 13.48
N GLY A 417 -0.91 24.37 14.29
CA GLY A 417 -1.05 24.34 15.75
C GLY A 417 -2.17 23.43 16.25
N HIS A 418 -2.64 22.47 15.43
CA HIS A 418 -3.65 21.49 15.83
C HIS A 418 -2.99 20.20 16.34
N THR A 419 -3.64 19.55 17.30
CA THR A 419 -3.31 18.18 17.70
C THR A 419 -3.94 17.20 16.72
N VAL A 420 -3.20 16.20 16.26
CA VAL A 420 -3.67 15.27 15.23
C VAL A 420 -3.60 13.83 15.73
N VAL A 421 -4.67 13.07 15.52
CA VAL A 421 -4.66 11.61 15.68
C VAL A 421 -4.87 10.99 14.31
N GLY A 422 -3.90 10.20 13.85
CA GLY A 422 -4.03 9.37 12.66
C GLY A 422 -4.50 7.98 13.02
N ILE A 423 -5.53 7.48 12.34
CA ILE A 423 -5.97 6.09 12.44
C ILE A 423 -5.89 5.41 11.08
N ASP A 424 -5.59 4.10 11.07
CA ASP A 424 -5.67 3.27 9.88
C ASP A 424 -6.31 1.92 10.21
N GLY A 425 -7.12 1.38 9.29
CA GLY A 425 -7.70 0.05 9.45
C GLY A 425 -6.64 -1.04 9.31
N LEU A 426 -5.57 -0.80 8.54
CA LEU A 426 -4.45 -1.71 8.41
C LEU A 426 -3.62 -1.77 9.70
N LYS A 427 -2.97 -2.91 9.91
CA LYS A 427 -1.95 -3.03 10.96
C LYS A 427 -0.76 -2.15 10.61
N ILE A 428 -0.35 -1.33 11.57
CA ILE A 428 0.87 -0.55 11.51
C ILE A 428 1.84 -1.17 12.51
N GLU A 429 2.95 -1.71 12.02
CA GLU A 429 3.97 -2.32 12.87
C GLU A 429 4.62 -1.24 13.77
N PRO A 430 4.85 -1.49 15.08
CA PRO A 430 5.58 -0.55 15.91
C PRO A 430 7.02 -0.35 15.38
N LEU A 431 7.52 0.88 15.47
CA LEU A 431 8.94 1.17 15.26
C LEU A 431 9.70 1.06 16.59
N PRO A 432 11.03 0.84 16.54
CA PRO A 432 11.87 0.91 17.74
C PRO A 432 11.66 2.25 18.48
N PRO A 433 11.39 2.26 19.81
CA PRO A 433 11.09 3.50 20.54
C PRO A 433 12.23 4.52 20.50
N ALA A 434 13.48 4.05 20.46
CA ALA A 434 14.66 4.90 20.30
C ALA A 434 14.69 5.65 18.95
N LEU A 435 13.94 5.20 17.94
CA LEU A 435 13.79 5.89 16.66
C LEU A 435 12.52 6.74 16.61
N SER A 436 11.36 6.21 17.02
CA SER A 436 10.06 6.90 16.88
C SER A 436 9.76 7.91 17.99
N GLY A 437 10.36 7.74 19.17
CA GLY A 437 9.99 8.49 20.38
C GLY A 437 8.67 8.01 21.01
N VAL A 438 8.20 6.81 20.65
CA VAL A 438 6.93 6.23 21.11
C VAL A 438 7.14 4.76 21.50
N ASP A 439 6.76 4.40 22.73
CA ASP A 439 6.82 3.02 23.21
C ASP A 439 5.63 2.15 22.75
N GLY A 440 5.64 0.86 23.09
CA GLY A 440 4.57 -0.07 22.71
C GLY A 440 3.19 0.27 23.27
N ALA A 441 3.12 1.00 24.39
CA ALA A 441 1.88 1.48 24.99
C ALA A 441 1.42 2.83 24.39
N GLY A 442 2.22 3.44 23.51
CA GLY A 442 1.96 4.75 22.91
C GLY A 442 2.42 5.92 23.77
N GLY A 443 3.22 5.68 24.81
CA GLY A 443 3.83 6.70 25.65
C GLY A 443 5.02 7.38 24.96
N ARG A 444 5.25 8.66 25.28
CA ARG A 444 6.42 9.41 24.78
C ARG A 444 7.68 9.00 25.52
N VAL A 445 8.72 8.68 24.76
CA VAL A 445 10.05 8.38 25.27
C VAL A 445 11.10 9.17 24.50
N PRO A 446 12.29 9.43 25.10
CA PRO A 446 13.40 10.01 24.36
C PRO A 446 13.76 9.17 23.13
N PHE A 447 14.15 9.84 22.04
CA PHE A 447 14.63 9.21 20.82
C PHE A 447 16.01 9.75 20.45
N ALA A 448 16.77 8.94 19.70
CA ALA A 448 18.08 9.30 19.19
C ALA A 448 17.97 10.08 17.88
N ALA A 449 18.88 11.04 17.71
CA ALA A 449 19.12 11.69 16.43
C ALA A 449 19.74 10.68 15.44
N VAL A 450 19.36 10.77 14.17
CA VAL A 450 19.90 9.91 13.11
C VAL A 450 21.08 10.61 12.46
N ARG A 451 22.30 10.10 12.69
CA ARG A 451 23.51 10.64 12.08
C ARG A 451 23.60 10.28 10.60
N ASP A 452 23.44 9.01 10.26
CA ASP A 452 23.58 8.53 8.89
C ASP A 452 22.24 7.92 8.44
N ALA A 453 21.57 8.54 7.44
CA ALA A 453 20.23 8.12 7.03
C ALA A 453 20.19 6.68 6.48
N SER A 454 21.33 6.15 6.02
CA SER A 454 21.48 4.75 5.61
C SER A 454 21.21 3.75 6.73
N GLU A 455 21.33 4.14 8.01
CA GLU A 455 20.95 3.30 9.16
C GLU A 455 19.43 3.00 9.19
N LEU A 456 18.63 3.82 8.50
CA LEU A 456 17.19 3.62 8.38
C LEU A 456 16.82 2.76 7.16
N GLU A 457 17.75 2.49 6.25
CA GLU A 457 17.51 1.75 5.03
C GLU A 457 17.58 0.24 5.26
N GLU A 458 16.59 -0.47 4.71
CA GLU A 458 16.56 -1.92 4.64
C GLU A 458 16.45 -2.34 3.17
N SER A 459 17.07 -3.46 2.79
CA SER A 459 16.84 -4.03 1.46
C SER A 459 15.36 -4.39 1.31
N LEU A 460 14.74 -4.08 0.16
CA LEU A 460 13.29 -4.22 0.00
C LEU A 460 12.80 -5.67 -0.01
N ASP A 461 13.66 -6.64 -0.32
CA ASP A 461 13.40 -8.08 -0.22
C ASP A 461 13.43 -8.61 1.22
N GLU A 462 14.14 -7.94 2.12
CA GLU A 462 14.23 -8.29 3.54
C GLU A 462 13.29 -7.45 4.42
N ARG A 463 13.05 -6.20 4.01
CA ARG A 463 12.23 -5.21 4.73
C ARG A 463 10.88 -5.79 5.10
N MET A 464 10.54 -5.70 6.38
CA MET A 464 9.19 -6.03 6.84
C MET A 464 8.19 -4.94 6.39
N PRO A 465 7.04 -5.33 5.82
CA PRO A 465 5.94 -4.41 5.55
C PRO A 465 5.49 -3.70 6.83
N GLY A 466 5.61 -2.37 6.86
CA GLY A 466 5.32 -1.54 8.04
C GLY A 466 3.86 -1.11 8.18
N GLY A 467 3.07 -1.26 7.10
CA GLY A 467 1.63 -0.95 7.05
C GLY A 467 1.25 0.53 6.93
N PHE A 468 2.16 1.45 7.26
CA PHE A 468 1.99 2.89 7.09
C PHE A 468 2.20 3.33 5.63
N GLY A 469 1.34 4.20 5.09
CA GLY A 469 1.47 4.74 3.73
C GLY A 469 0.33 4.37 2.76
N GLY A 470 -0.63 3.53 3.18
CA GLY A 470 -1.75 3.11 2.35
C GLY A 470 -1.28 2.41 1.06
N VAL A 471 -1.84 2.80 -0.09
CA VAL A 471 -1.47 2.22 -1.40
C VAL A 471 0.04 2.32 -1.70
N ALA A 472 0.75 3.30 -1.14
CA ALA A 472 2.21 3.38 -1.31
C ALA A 472 2.95 2.20 -0.64
N GLU A 473 2.38 1.62 0.42
CA GLU A 473 2.94 0.46 1.11
C GLU A 473 2.48 -0.87 0.48
N TYR A 474 1.16 -1.03 0.28
CA TYR A 474 0.58 -2.32 -0.13
C TYR A 474 0.30 -2.46 -1.64
N GLY A 475 0.33 -1.36 -2.40
CA GLY A 475 -0.01 -1.34 -3.82
C GLY A 475 1.20 -1.09 -4.72
N ILE A 476 1.95 -0.02 -4.46
CA ILE A 476 3.17 0.31 -5.22
C ILE A 476 4.26 -0.73 -4.88
N THR A 477 4.97 -1.19 -5.91
CA THR A 477 5.91 -2.31 -5.85
C THR A 477 7.35 -1.84 -5.67
N VAL A 478 8.31 -2.75 -5.85
CA VAL A 478 9.76 -2.52 -5.68
C VAL A 478 10.37 -1.57 -6.72
N ARG A 479 9.55 -1.02 -7.63
CA ARG A 479 9.93 0.07 -8.53
C ARG A 479 10.14 1.41 -7.81
N TRP A 480 9.76 1.52 -6.53
CA TRP A 480 9.98 2.69 -5.69
C TRP A 480 10.58 2.30 -4.34
N ASN A 481 11.45 3.15 -3.79
CA ASN A 481 12.13 2.89 -2.52
C ASN A 481 11.19 3.08 -1.33
N LYS A 482 10.60 1.97 -0.85
CA LYS A 482 9.67 1.97 0.30
C LYS A 482 10.31 2.37 1.64
N ASN A 483 11.63 2.49 1.73
CA ASN A 483 12.27 3.06 2.93
C ASN A 483 11.85 4.52 3.17
N PHE A 484 11.44 5.24 2.13
CA PHE A 484 10.92 6.60 2.25
C PHE A 484 9.64 6.70 3.08
N LEU A 485 8.83 5.64 3.18
CA LEU A 485 7.67 5.62 4.08
C LEU A 485 8.10 5.64 5.55
N LYS A 486 9.24 5.02 5.90
CA LYS A 486 9.81 5.09 7.25
C LYS A 486 10.23 6.53 7.57
N LEU A 487 10.86 7.23 6.62
CA LEU A 487 11.21 8.64 6.79
C LEU A 487 9.97 9.49 7.04
N ILE A 488 8.95 9.40 6.19
CA ILE A 488 7.67 10.14 6.34
C ILE A 488 7.03 9.85 7.70
N ARG A 489 7.02 8.59 8.13
CA ARG A 489 6.48 8.21 9.43
C ARG A 489 7.23 8.89 10.57
N LEU A 490 8.57 8.90 10.54
CA LEU A 490 9.39 9.56 11.55
C LEU A 490 9.21 11.09 11.56
N LEU A 491 8.97 11.72 10.40
CA LEU A 491 8.64 13.16 10.31
C LEU A 491 7.38 13.53 11.12
N LEU A 492 6.45 12.59 11.27
CA LEU A 492 5.20 12.78 12.00
C LEU A 492 5.29 12.26 13.44
N GLU A 493 5.68 11.01 13.62
CA GLU A 493 5.54 10.26 14.88
C GLU A 493 6.42 10.81 16.01
N ARG A 494 7.56 11.45 15.68
CA ARG A 494 8.44 12.11 16.66
C ARG A 494 7.88 13.40 17.24
N ARG A 495 6.78 13.93 16.70
CA ARG A 495 6.20 15.20 17.13
C ARG A 495 5.20 15.00 18.25
N GLU A 496 5.28 15.81 19.31
CA GLU A 496 4.43 15.69 20.48
C GLU A 496 2.93 15.87 20.16
N GLU A 497 2.60 16.58 19.08
CA GLU A 497 1.22 16.87 18.66
C GLU A 497 0.53 15.74 17.87
N PHE A 498 1.20 14.60 17.65
CA PHE A 498 0.67 13.54 16.77
C PHE A 498 0.70 12.13 17.37
N ALA A 499 -0.43 11.42 17.32
CA ALA A 499 -0.52 10.00 17.68
C ALA A 499 -1.01 9.15 16.50
N LEU A 500 -0.53 7.91 16.40
CA LEU A 500 -0.82 6.98 15.31
C LEU A 500 -1.36 5.65 15.85
N PHE A 501 -2.47 5.19 15.27
CA PHE A 501 -3.11 3.91 15.63
C PHE A 501 -3.41 3.09 14.37
N GLY A 502 -2.84 1.89 14.28
CA GLY A 502 -3.20 0.89 13.27
C GLY A 502 -4.26 -0.08 13.80
N GLY A 503 -4.95 -0.78 12.90
CA GLY A 503 -6.01 -1.74 13.25
C GLY A 503 -7.30 -1.10 13.74
N VAL A 504 -7.47 0.21 13.60
CA VAL A 504 -8.67 0.94 14.04
C VAL A 504 -9.55 1.22 12.84
N ARG A 505 -10.69 0.52 12.76
CA ARG A 505 -11.63 0.69 11.66
C ARG A 505 -12.59 1.84 11.93
N PHE A 506 -12.52 2.90 11.13
CA PHE A 506 -13.53 3.95 11.15
C PHE A 506 -14.86 3.47 10.55
N GLY A 507 -15.98 3.79 11.19
CA GLY A 507 -17.31 3.23 10.92
C GLY A 507 -17.59 1.88 11.60
N GLY A 508 -16.64 1.34 12.37
CA GLY A 508 -16.80 0.10 13.13
C GLY A 508 -16.27 0.21 14.55
N THR A 509 -14.94 0.20 14.69
CA THR A 509 -14.26 0.42 15.99
C THR A 509 -14.54 1.81 16.53
N LEU A 510 -14.54 2.82 15.64
CA LEU A 510 -14.76 4.23 15.98
C LEU A 510 -15.70 4.85 14.93
N THR A 511 -16.78 5.48 15.36
CA THR A 511 -17.72 6.20 14.47
C THR A 511 -17.46 7.71 14.45
N ALA A 512 -18.12 8.45 13.55
CA ALA A 512 -18.06 9.91 13.55
C ALA A 512 -18.60 10.50 14.86
N ASP A 513 -19.75 10.01 15.31
CA ASP A 513 -20.39 10.45 16.55
C ASP A 513 -19.50 10.15 17.78
N ASP A 514 -18.82 9.00 17.82
CA ASP A 514 -17.82 8.70 18.86
C ASP A 514 -16.68 9.71 18.86
N ALA A 515 -16.07 9.95 17.70
CA ALA A 515 -14.93 10.85 17.60
C ALA A 515 -15.31 12.25 18.11
N LEU A 516 -16.46 12.76 17.67
CA LEU A 516 -16.96 14.04 18.12
C LEU A 516 -17.24 14.06 19.63
N ALA A 517 -17.78 12.97 20.21
CA ALA A 517 -18.01 12.84 21.65
C ALA A 517 -16.70 12.72 22.45
N MET A 518 -15.65 12.13 21.87
CA MET A 518 -14.32 11.99 22.48
C MET A 518 -13.53 13.29 22.50
N GLY A 519 -14.07 14.40 21.97
CA GLY A 519 -13.43 15.71 22.00
C GLY A 519 -12.62 16.06 20.76
N PHE A 520 -12.82 15.34 19.64
CA PHE A 520 -12.33 15.80 18.34
C PHE A 520 -13.18 16.98 17.84
N ASP A 521 -12.51 18.01 17.31
CA ASP A 521 -13.13 19.21 16.73
C ASP A 521 -13.46 19.02 15.24
N HIS A 522 -12.78 18.08 14.57
CA HIS A 522 -12.93 17.83 13.14
C HIS A 522 -12.55 16.38 12.79
N VAL A 523 -13.24 15.80 11.81
CA VAL A 523 -12.90 14.49 11.22
C VAL A 523 -12.54 14.67 9.74
N ALA A 524 -11.36 14.18 9.36
CA ALA A 524 -10.85 14.26 8.00
C ALA A 524 -10.70 12.86 7.40
N LEU A 525 -11.49 12.56 6.37
CA LEU A 525 -11.47 11.27 5.68
C LEU A 525 -10.39 11.25 4.58
N ALA A 526 -9.41 10.37 4.72
CA ALA A 526 -8.36 10.08 3.74
C ALA A 526 -8.26 8.57 3.47
N ALA A 527 -9.40 7.85 3.51
CA ALA A 527 -9.50 6.40 3.44
C ALA A 527 -9.19 5.78 2.04
N GLY A 528 -8.82 6.61 1.07
CA GLY A 528 -8.27 6.17 -0.22
C GLY A 528 -9.26 5.44 -1.14
N ALA A 529 -8.70 4.62 -2.03
CA ALA A 529 -9.46 3.79 -2.95
C ALA A 529 -10.09 2.58 -2.24
N GLY A 530 -11.26 2.19 -2.74
CA GLY A 530 -12.16 1.17 -2.24
C GLY A 530 -12.40 0.03 -3.20
N ARG A 531 -13.69 -0.28 -3.42
CA ARG A 531 -14.20 -1.48 -4.07
C ARG A 531 -13.55 -1.77 -5.44
N PRO A 532 -12.97 -2.95 -5.66
CA PRO A 532 -12.43 -3.34 -6.96
C PRO A 532 -13.57 -3.63 -7.94
N THR A 533 -13.32 -3.39 -9.22
CA THR A 533 -14.28 -3.68 -10.29
C THR A 533 -14.33 -5.19 -10.53
N VAL A 534 -15.50 -5.79 -10.27
CA VAL A 534 -15.77 -7.20 -10.57
C VAL A 534 -16.18 -7.31 -12.04
N LEU A 535 -15.58 -8.23 -12.78
CA LEU A 535 -15.96 -8.53 -14.15
C LEU A 535 -17.06 -9.58 -14.15
N ASP A 536 -18.15 -9.29 -14.85
CA ASP A 536 -19.22 -10.27 -15.07
C ASP A 536 -18.76 -11.26 -16.14
N MET A 537 -18.21 -12.39 -15.68
CA MET A 537 -17.77 -13.49 -16.53
C MET A 537 -17.99 -14.84 -15.83
N PRO A 538 -18.49 -15.87 -16.54
CA PRO A 538 -18.60 -17.21 -15.99
C PRO A 538 -17.28 -17.70 -15.41
N ASN A 539 -17.36 -18.35 -14.24
CA ASN A 539 -16.21 -18.83 -13.46
C ASN A 539 -15.24 -17.72 -13.01
N GLY A 540 -15.65 -16.45 -12.98
CA GLY A 540 -14.83 -15.32 -12.55
C GLY A 540 -14.34 -15.33 -11.10
N LEU A 541 -14.72 -16.34 -10.31
CA LEU A 541 -14.24 -16.61 -8.94
C LEU A 541 -13.76 -18.05 -8.74
N ALA A 542 -13.49 -18.78 -9.83
CA ALA A 542 -12.93 -20.13 -9.76
C ALA A 542 -11.55 -20.15 -9.10
N ARG A 543 -11.08 -21.32 -8.65
CA ARG A 543 -9.73 -21.44 -8.09
C ARG A 543 -8.69 -20.99 -9.10
N GLY A 544 -7.76 -20.15 -8.67
CA GLY A 544 -6.76 -19.52 -9.54
C GLY A 544 -7.17 -18.13 -10.04
N VAL A 545 -8.41 -17.69 -9.84
CA VAL A 545 -8.85 -16.32 -10.18
C VAL A 545 -8.83 -15.44 -8.94
N ARG A 546 -8.18 -14.28 -9.01
CA ARG A 546 -8.11 -13.28 -7.93
C ARG A 546 -8.27 -11.88 -8.46
N ALA A 547 -8.77 -10.96 -7.63
CA ALA A 547 -8.58 -9.54 -7.88
C ALA A 547 -7.10 -9.18 -7.69
N ALA A 548 -6.59 -8.24 -8.49
CA ALA A 548 -5.22 -7.73 -8.33
C ALA A 548 -4.99 -7.12 -6.93
N SER A 549 -6.01 -6.48 -6.36
CA SER A 549 -6.00 -5.97 -4.99
C SER A 549 -5.81 -7.08 -3.95
N ASP A 550 -6.46 -8.24 -4.11
CA ASP A 550 -6.25 -9.41 -3.24
C ASP A 550 -4.79 -9.88 -3.34
N PHE A 551 -4.29 -10.09 -4.56
CA PHE A 551 -2.93 -10.57 -4.80
C PHE A 551 -1.86 -9.63 -4.22
N LEU A 552 -1.89 -8.34 -4.55
CA LEU A 552 -0.89 -7.38 -4.09
C LEU A 552 -0.95 -7.18 -2.57
N MET A 553 -2.15 -7.08 -1.98
CA MET A 553 -2.28 -6.96 -0.53
C MET A 553 -1.89 -8.24 0.20
N ALA A 554 -2.13 -9.41 -0.37
CA ALA A 554 -1.64 -10.69 0.18
C ALA A 554 -0.12 -10.71 0.18
N LEU A 555 0.50 -10.48 -0.99
CA LEU A 555 1.93 -10.48 -1.15
C LEU A 555 2.62 -9.51 -0.17
N GLN A 556 2.13 -8.27 -0.13
CA GLN A 556 2.76 -7.18 0.60
C GLN A 556 2.38 -7.19 2.09
N LEU A 557 1.11 -7.29 2.50
CA LEU A 557 0.74 -7.09 3.91
C LEU A 557 0.99 -8.32 4.80
N SER A 558 0.96 -9.54 4.25
CA SER A 558 1.29 -10.74 5.04
C SER A 558 2.78 -11.09 5.00
N GLY A 559 3.57 -10.37 4.20
CA GLY A 559 4.97 -10.71 3.93
C GLY A 559 5.13 -12.06 3.25
N ALA A 560 4.22 -12.45 2.35
CA ALA A 560 4.27 -13.78 1.70
C ALA A 560 5.56 -14.02 0.91
N ALA A 561 6.18 -12.95 0.40
CA ALA A 561 7.49 -12.93 -0.26
C ALA A 561 8.66 -13.19 0.69
N GLN A 562 8.51 -12.98 1.99
CA GLN A 562 9.61 -13.18 2.94
C GLN A 562 9.89 -14.68 3.12
N THR A 563 11.18 -15.01 3.20
CA THR A 563 11.67 -16.38 3.34
C THR A 563 11.36 -16.98 4.71
N ASP A 564 11.33 -16.15 5.75
CA ASP A 564 11.03 -16.51 7.14
C ASP A 564 9.52 -16.48 7.47
N SER A 565 8.67 -15.96 6.58
CA SER A 565 7.22 -15.84 6.80
C SER A 565 6.47 -17.17 6.61
N VAL A 566 5.50 -17.40 7.50
CA VAL A 566 4.56 -18.53 7.43
C VAL A 566 3.32 -18.25 6.56
N ALA A 567 3.17 -17.05 6.01
CA ALA A 567 2.01 -16.70 5.20
C ALA A 567 1.92 -17.50 3.90
N ASN A 568 0.69 -17.83 3.48
CA ASN A 568 0.42 -18.68 2.32
C ASN A 568 -0.25 -17.88 1.20
N MET A 569 0.34 -17.92 0.00
CA MET A 569 -0.23 -17.29 -1.19
C MET A 569 0.08 -18.16 -2.40
N GLN A 570 -0.80 -19.10 -2.73
CA GLN A 570 -0.57 -20.01 -3.85
C GLN A 570 -0.79 -19.31 -5.20
N LEU A 571 0.26 -19.31 -6.04
CA LEU A 571 0.25 -18.83 -7.41
C LEU A 571 0.76 -19.94 -8.36
N ARG A 572 0.13 -20.13 -9.51
CA ARG A 572 0.51 -21.13 -10.52
C ARG A 572 0.75 -20.46 -11.88
N LEU A 573 1.65 -21.00 -12.70
CA LEU A 573 1.92 -20.53 -14.06
C LEU A 573 1.17 -21.38 -15.10
N PRO A 574 0.79 -20.81 -16.26
CA PRO A 574 0.94 -19.40 -16.68
C PRO A 574 0.00 -18.42 -15.96
N VAL A 575 0.39 -17.14 -15.95
CA VAL A 575 -0.38 -16.02 -15.40
C VAL A 575 -0.98 -15.17 -16.52
N VAL A 576 -2.27 -14.84 -16.40
CA VAL A 576 -2.94 -13.82 -17.22
C VAL A 576 -3.45 -12.70 -16.32
N VAL A 577 -3.04 -11.47 -16.59
CA VAL A 577 -3.50 -10.27 -15.89
C VAL A 577 -4.47 -9.50 -16.80
N ILE A 578 -5.71 -9.30 -16.35
CA ILE A 578 -6.73 -8.58 -17.12
C ILE A 578 -6.73 -7.11 -16.72
N GLY A 579 -6.26 -6.22 -17.59
CA GLY A 579 -6.19 -4.77 -17.31
C GLY A 579 -5.13 -4.05 -18.14
N GLY A 580 -5.04 -2.73 -18.00
CA GLY A 580 -4.04 -1.90 -18.70
C GLY A 580 -3.57 -0.67 -17.91
N GLY A 581 -3.85 -0.63 -16.60
CA GLY A 581 -3.34 0.42 -15.71
C GLY A 581 -2.06 0.00 -15.00
N LEU A 582 -1.49 0.88 -14.17
CA LEU A 582 -0.31 0.56 -13.37
C LEU A 582 -0.52 -0.66 -12.46
N THR A 583 -1.71 -0.84 -11.89
CA THR A 583 -2.04 -2.05 -11.12
C THR A 583 -1.84 -3.33 -11.93
N ALA A 584 -2.12 -3.33 -13.24
CA ALA A 584 -1.90 -4.50 -14.09
C ALA A 584 -0.40 -4.76 -14.32
N ILE A 585 0.38 -3.69 -14.52
CA ILE A 585 1.83 -3.73 -14.64
C ILE A 585 2.46 -4.30 -13.35
N ASP A 586 2.15 -3.69 -12.21
CA ASP A 586 2.62 -4.10 -10.89
C ASP A 586 2.21 -5.55 -10.58
N THR A 587 0.98 -5.96 -10.90
CA THR A 587 0.51 -7.33 -10.69
C THR A 587 1.29 -8.35 -11.52
N ALA A 588 1.59 -8.03 -12.79
CA ALA A 588 2.28 -8.94 -13.69
C ALA A 588 3.75 -9.14 -13.29
N THR A 589 4.47 -8.05 -13.00
CA THR A 589 5.88 -8.11 -12.60
C THR A 589 6.06 -8.80 -11.25
N GLU A 590 5.20 -8.50 -10.27
CA GLU A 590 5.25 -9.13 -8.94
C GLU A 590 4.86 -10.62 -8.99
N ALA A 591 3.88 -11.01 -9.83
CA ALA A 591 3.52 -12.42 -10.00
C ALA A 591 4.70 -13.27 -10.51
N LEU A 592 5.43 -12.74 -11.49
CA LEU A 592 6.59 -13.44 -12.06
C LEU A 592 7.78 -13.46 -11.10
N ALA A 593 8.01 -12.38 -10.35
CA ALA A 593 9.04 -12.31 -9.31
C ALA A 593 8.74 -13.20 -8.09
N TYR A 594 7.46 -13.32 -7.70
CA TYR A 594 7.03 -14.12 -6.56
C TYR A 594 7.15 -15.64 -6.82
N TYR A 595 6.89 -16.08 -8.05
CA TYR A 595 6.77 -17.50 -8.34
C TYR A 595 8.03 -18.32 -7.95
N PRO A 596 9.28 -17.91 -8.29
CA PRO A 596 10.49 -18.57 -7.81
C PRO A 596 10.57 -18.65 -6.28
N VAL A 597 10.30 -17.54 -5.60
CA VAL A 597 10.39 -17.42 -4.14
C VAL A 597 9.45 -18.41 -3.44
N GLN A 598 8.20 -18.53 -3.92
CA GLN A 598 7.24 -19.43 -3.33
C GLN A 598 7.67 -20.91 -3.48
N VAL A 599 8.15 -21.32 -4.66
CA VAL A 599 8.44 -22.73 -4.94
C VAL A 599 9.74 -23.16 -4.28
N GLU A 600 10.74 -22.28 -4.20
CA GLU A 600 11.97 -22.52 -3.46
C GLU A 600 11.71 -22.62 -1.95
N LYS A 601 10.87 -21.73 -1.38
CA LYS A 601 10.43 -21.83 0.02
C LYS A 601 9.68 -23.14 0.27
N PHE A 602 8.79 -23.53 -0.65
CA PHE A 602 8.04 -24.79 -0.58
C PHE A 602 8.98 -26.00 -0.60
N LEU A 603 9.92 -26.07 -1.56
CA LEU A 603 10.89 -27.15 -1.68
C LEU A 603 11.75 -27.27 -0.43
N ARG A 604 12.27 -26.15 0.09
CA ARG A 604 13.09 -26.14 1.30
C ARG A 604 12.34 -26.73 2.49
N ARG A 605 11.12 -26.26 2.76
CA ARG A 605 10.28 -26.78 3.85
C ARG A 605 9.94 -28.26 3.65
N TYR A 606 9.63 -28.65 2.41
CA TYR A 606 9.35 -30.04 2.06
C TYR A 606 10.55 -30.95 2.37
N GLU A 607 11.75 -30.62 1.88
CA GLU A 607 12.96 -31.44 2.11
C GLU A 607 13.27 -31.59 3.60
N ILE A 608 13.17 -30.50 4.36
CA ILE A 608 13.41 -30.49 5.80
C ILE A 608 12.36 -31.31 6.56
N LEU A 609 11.08 -31.22 6.19
CA LEU A 609 10.01 -31.99 6.81
C LEU A 609 10.08 -33.47 6.45
N VAL A 610 10.42 -33.81 5.20
CA VAL A 610 10.63 -35.20 4.76
C VAL A 610 11.79 -35.84 5.51
N ALA A 611 12.88 -35.11 5.75
CA ALA A 611 14.01 -35.61 6.53
C ALA A 611 13.64 -35.95 7.99
N VAL A 612 12.62 -35.29 8.56
CA VAL A 612 12.22 -35.48 9.96
C VAL A 612 11.01 -36.42 10.13
N GLN A 613 10.01 -36.33 9.26
CA GLN A 613 8.73 -37.04 9.38
C GLN A 613 8.57 -38.18 8.37
N GLY A 614 9.44 -38.27 7.35
CA GLY A 614 9.35 -39.22 6.25
C GLY A 614 8.42 -38.75 5.12
N GLU A 615 8.74 -39.12 3.88
CA GLU A 615 8.02 -38.67 2.68
C GLU A 615 6.53 -39.07 2.67
N ALA A 616 6.22 -40.31 3.05
CA ALA A 616 4.85 -40.82 3.07
C ALA A 616 3.94 -40.01 4.00
N ALA A 617 4.46 -39.52 5.13
CA ALA A 617 3.70 -38.71 6.08
C ALA A 617 3.34 -37.33 5.51
N ILE A 618 4.24 -36.73 4.73
CA ILE A 618 4.01 -35.43 4.09
C ILE A 618 3.04 -35.59 2.91
N ARG A 619 3.33 -36.51 1.99
CA ARG A 619 2.54 -36.70 0.76
C ARG A 619 1.17 -37.33 1.01
N GLY A 620 1.02 -38.08 2.11
CA GLY A 620 -0.25 -38.69 2.51
C GLY A 620 -1.34 -37.68 2.90
N ALA A 621 -0.97 -36.45 3.25
CA ALA A 621 -1.92 -35.38 3.60
C ALA A 621 -2.60 -34.72 2.37
N TRP A 622 -2.02 -34.91 1.18
CA TRP A 622 -2.50 -34.33 -0.06
C TRP A 622 -3.41 -35.30 -0.82
N ASP A 623 -4.50 -34.75 -1.36
CA ASP A 623 -5.34 -35.45 -2.35
C ASP A 623 -4.69 -35.47 -3.75
N GLU A 624 -5.39 -36.00 -4.75
CA GLU A 624 -4.84 -36.12 -6.11
C GLU A 624 -4.47 -34.75 -6.73
N GLU A 625 -5.33 -33.74 -6.58
CA GLU A 625 -5.09 -32.39 -7.12
C GLU A 625 -3.86 -31.76 -6.44
N GLU A 626 -3.83 -31.84 -5.12
CA GLU A 626 -2.81 -31.24 -4.29
C GLU A 626 -1.45 -31.89 -4.52
N ARG A 627 -1.41 -33.20 -4.78
CA ARG A 627 -0.18 -33.90 -5.18
C ARG A 627 0.35 -33.43 -6.53
N LEU A 628 -0.52 -33.17 -7.50
CA LEU A 628 -0.10 -32.66 -8.81
C LEU A 628 0.47 -31.24 -8.69
N ILE A 629 -0.17 -30.38 -7.91
CA ILE A 629 0.34 -29.02 -7.65
C ILE A 629 1.65 -29.05 -6.85
N ALA A 630 1.75 -29.92 -5.83
CA ALA A 630 2.98 -30.09 -5.07
C ALA A 630 4.13 -30.58 -5.96
N GLU A 631 3.87 -31.53 -6.86
CA GLU A 631 4.89 -32.02 -7.81
C GLU A 631 5.30 -30.94 -8.82
N GLU A 632 4.35 -30.13 -9.31
CA GLU A 632 4.65 -28.93 -10.12
C GLU A 632 5.66 -28.02 -9.39
N PHE A 633 5.35 -27.66 -8.13
CA PHE A 633 6.21 -26.78 -7.33
C PHE A 633 7.59 -27.39 -7.05
N LEU A 634 7.64 -28.67 -6.67
CA LEU A 634 8.89 -29.37 -6.41
C LEU A 634 9.75 -29.48 -7.68
N SER A 635 9.14 -29.78 -8.82
CA SER A 635 9.80 -29.87 -10.12
C SER A 635 10.40 -28.52 -10.52
N HIS A 636 9.60 -27.46 -10.47
CA HIS A 636 10.03 -26.12 -10.85
C HIS A 636 11.14 -25.59 -9.91
N ALA A 637 11.00 -25.77 -8.61
CA ALA A 637 12.02 -25.38 -7.65
C ALA A 637 13.35 -26.14 -7.85
N ARG A 638 13.30 -27.43 -8.18
CA ARG A 638 14.50 -28.22 -8.51
C ARG A 638 15.14 -27.74 -9.81
N ALA A 639 14.34 -27.40 -10.82
CA ALA A 639 14.84 -26.84 -12.08
C ALA A 639 15.54 -25.49 -11.87
N ILE A 640 14.95 -24.60 -11.07
CA ILE A 640 15.57 -23.31 -10.70
C ILE A 640 16.87 -23.55 -9.94
N ARG A 641 16.87 -24.43 -8.93
CA ARG A 641 18.08 -24.78 -8.17
C ARG A 641 19.17 -25.36 -9.08
N ALA A 642 18.82 -26.21 -10.04
CA ALA A 642 19.76 -26.76 -11.01
C ALA A 642 20.32 -25.69 -11.94
N GLU A 643 19.48 -24.77 -12.40
CA GLU A 643 19.89 -23.64 -13.24
C GLU A 643 20.83 -22.68 -12.49
N ARG A 644 20.52 -22.33 -11.24
CA ARG A 644 21.39 -21.52 -10.38
C ARG A 644 22.78 -22.15 -10.24
N ARG A 645 22.85 -23.46 -10.00
CA ARG A 645 24.13 -24.21 -9.92
C ARG A 645 24.90 -24.21 -11.24
N ARG A 646 24.20 -24.42 -12.37
CA ARG A 646 24.82 -24.40 -13.70
C ARG A 646 25.36 -23.01 -14.03
N ALA A 647 24.60 -21.97 -13.74
CA ALA A 647 24.98 -20.58 -13.96
C ALA A 647 26.23 -20.20 -13.14
N GLU A 648 26.31 -20.65 -11.89
CA GLU A 648 27.49 -20.50 -11.03
C GLU A 648 28.72 -21.21 -11.61
N GLN A 649 28.57 -22.46 -12.08
CA GLN A 649 29.65 -23.21 -12.73
C GLN A 649 30.14 -22.57 -14.04
N GLU A 650 29.24 -21.94 -14.78
CA GLU A 650 29.52 -21.27 -16.06
C GLU A 650 29.95 -19.80 -15.89
N GLY A 651 29.89 -19.24 -14.68
CA GLY A 651 30.22 -17.84 -14.41
C GLY A 651 29.26 -16.82 -15.05
N ARG A 652 27.98 -17.18 -15.19
CA ARG A 652 26.94 -16.31 -15.78
C ARG A 652 25.75 -16.09 -14.84
N PRO A 653 24.90 -15.07 -15.06
CA PRO A 653 23.62 -14.94 -14.38
C PRO A 653 22.70 -16.13 -14.68
N PRO A 654 21.87 -16.57 -13.72
CA PRO A 654 20.92 -17.66 -13.94
C PRO A 654 19.79 -17.23 -14.89
N HIS A 655 19.40 -18.14 -15.77
CA HIS A 655 18.34 -17.95 -16.75
C HIS A 655 16.98 -18.40 -16.18
N VAL A 656 16.62 -17.84 -15.01
CA VAL A 656 15.35 -18.18 -14.32
C VAL A 656 14.15 -17.71 -15.13
N LEU A 657 14.21 -16.52 -15.72
CA LEU A 657 13.13 -15.96 -16.53
C LEU A 657 12.76 -16.87 -17.71
N GLU A 658 13.76 -17.44 -18.38
CA GLU A 658 13.57 -18.38 -19.49
C GLU A 658 12.85 -19.66 -19.03
N LEU A 659 13.13 -20.15 -17.82
CA LEU A 659 12.37 -21.25 -17.22
C LEU A 659 10.91 -20.83 -16.98
N LEU A 660 10.68 -19.65 -16.42
CA LEU A 660 9.32 -19.14 -16.17
C LEU A 660 8.53 -18.99 -17.48
N GLN A 661 9.16 -18.49 -18.53
CA GLN A 661 8.56 -18.39 -19.87
C GLN A 661 8.28 -19.76 -20.49
N SER A 662 9.14 -20.76 -20.24
CA SER A 662 8.89 -22.16 -20.66
C SER A 662 7.68 -22.79 -19.95
N TRP A 663 7.33 -22.28 -18.76
CA TRP A 663 6.10 -22.63 -18.03
C TRP A 663 4.92 -21.70 -18.35
N GLY A 664 5.07 -20.87 -19.39
CA GLY A 664 4.04 -20.01 -19.96
C GLY A 664 4.06 -18.55 -19.51
N GLY A 665 4.94 -18.18 -18.56
CA GLY A 665 5.21 -16.78 -18.19
C GLY A 665 3.99 -15.99 -17.68
N ALA A 666 4.01 -14.68 -17.91
CA ALA A 666 2.96 -13.75 -17.52
C ALA A 666 2.55 -12.85 -18.70
N THR A 667 1.24 -12.78 -18.97
CA THR A 667 0.66 -11.96 -20.04
C THR A 667 -0.34 -10.97 -19.48
N ILE A 668 -0.20 -9.69 -19.83
CA ILE A 668 -1.22 -8.67 -19.62
C ILE A 668 -2.16 -8.69 -20.83
N ALA A 669 -3.46 -8.92 -20.59
CA ALA A 669 -4.51 -8.87 -21.61
C ALA A 669 -5.32 -7.58 -21.44
N TYR A 670 -5.31 -6.71 -22.46
CA TYR A 670 -6.01 -5.44 -22.45
C TYR A 670 -7.01 -5.34 -23.60
N ARG A 671 -8.22 -4.84 -23.29
CA ARG A 671 -9.33 -4.74 -24.24
C ARG A 671 -9.15 -3.74 -25.39
N LYS A 672 -8.16 -2.85 -25.30
CA LYS A 672 -7.84 -1.85 -26.33
C LYS A 672 -6.37 -1.98 -26.73
N ARG A 673 -5.85 -1.03 -27.52
CA ARG A 673 -4.43 -1.01 -27.90
C ARG A 673 -3.52 -0.67 -26.72
N LEU A 674 -2.25 -1.06 -26.79
CA LEU A 674 -1.24 -0.66 -25.81
C LEU A 674 -1.21 0.86 -25.63
N VAL A 675 -1.25 1.62 -26.73
CA VAL A 675 -1.22 3.09 -26.72
C VAL A 675 -2.46 3.74 -26.09
N ASP A 676 -3.58 3.00 -26.01
CA ASP A 676 -4.82 3.45 -25.36
C ASP A 676 -4.87 3.07 -23.86
N SER A 677 -3.82 2.43 -23.34
CA SER A 677 -3.76 1.98 -21.95
C SER A 677 -3.43 3.13 -21.00
N PRO A 678 -4.04 3.17 -19.79
CA PRO A 678 -3.66 4.15 -18.78
C PRO A 678 -2.18 4.07 -18.37
N SER A 679 -1.58 2.87 -18.35
CA SER A 679 -0.14 2.74 -18.09
C SER A 679 0.69 3.41 -19.18
N TYR A 680 0.36 3.27 -20.46
CA TYR A 680 1.09 3.95 -21.54
C TYR A 680 0.89 5.47 -21.52
N THR A 681 -0.36 5.92 -21.47
CA THR A 681 -0.70 7.35 -21.58
C THR A 681 -0.19 8.17 -20.41
N LEU A 682 -0.18 7.58 -19.20
CA LEU A 682 0.30 8.24 -18.00
C LEU A 682 1.76 7.93 -17.72
N ASN A 683 2.24 6.68 -17.87
CA ASN A 683 3.57 6.23 -17.42
C ASN A 683 4.17 5.15 -18.35
N HIS A 684 4.34 5.44 -19.64
CA HIS A 684 4.91 4.51 -20.62
C HIS A 684 6.24 3.85 -20.19
N GLU A 685 7.04 4.54 -19.38
CA GLU A 685 8.28 4.07 -18.79
C GLU A 685 8.07 2.79 -17.95
N GLU A 686 6.90 2.65 -17.30
CA GLU A 686 6.54 1.46 -16.52
C GLU A 686 6.15 0.28 -17.41
N VAL A 687 5.58 0.55 -18.59
CA VAL A 687 5.33 -0.49 -19.59
C VAL A 687 6.65 -1.03 -20.11
N GLU A 688 7.59 -0.15 -20.46
CA GLU A 688 8.92 -0.55 -20.94
C GLU A 688 9.61 -1.48 -19.94
N LYS A 689 9.67 -1.08 -18.66
CA LYS A 689 10.28 -1.90 -17.61
C LYS A 689 9.61 -3.26 -17.42
N ALA A 690 8.29 -3.33 -17.55
CA ALA A 690 7.59 -4.62 -17.50
C ALA A 690 7.96 -5.54 -18.68
N LEU A 691 8.04 -4.97 -19.89
CA LEU A 691 8.44 -5.74 -21.07
C LEU A 691 9.93 -6.17 -20.99
N GLU A 692 10.81 -5.33 -20.43
CA GLU A 692 12.20 -5.70 -20.13
C GLU A 692 12.24 -6.91 -19.17
N GLU A 693 11.33 -7.00 -18.20
CA GLU A 693 11.22 -8.14 -17.28
C GLU A 693 10.58 -9.40 -17.90
N GLY A 694 10.35 -9.39 -19.22
CA GLY A 694 9.85 -10.54 -19.97
C GLY A 694 8.33 -10.75 -19.89
N ILE A 695 7.59 -9.74 -19.42
CA ILE A 695 6.12 -9.71 -19.45
C ILE A 695 5.65 -9.50 -20.90
N TRP A 696 4.58 -10.16 -21.30
CA TRP A 696 3.95 -9.93 -22.60
C TRP A 696 2.73 -9.02 -22.47
N PHE A 697 2.52 -8.11 -23.41
CA PHE A 697 1.33 -7.27 -23.46
C PHE A 697 0.49 -7.60 -24.70
N ALA A 698 -0.66 -8.23 -24.50
CA ALA A 698 -1.62 -8.57 -25.54
C ALA A 698 -2.76 -7.55 -25.60
N GLU A 699 -2.95 -6.92 -26.75
CA GLU A 699 -3.99 -5.91 -26.96
C GLU A 699 -5.23 -6.47 -27.68
N GLY A 700 -6.34 -5.73 -27.59
CA GLY A 700 -7.61 -6.09 -28.24
C GLY A 700 -8.33 -7.29 -27.61
N LEU A 701 -8.05 -7.65 -26.36
CA LEU A 701 -8.61 -8.83 -25.68
C LEU A 701 -9.62 -8.44 -24.60
N THR A 702 -10.91 -8.73 -24.86
CA THR A 702 -11.99 -8.57 -23.86
C THR A 702 -12.38 -9.94 -23.29
N PRO A 703 -12.29 -10.19 -21.97
CA PRO A 703 -12.56 -11.51 -21.40
C PRO A 703 -14.04 -11.91 -21.58
N ILE A 704 -14.26 -13.19 -21.87
CA ILE A 704 -15.60 -13.81 -22.02
C ILE A 704 -15.88 -14.76 -20.84
N ARG A 705 -14.96 -15.68 -20.53
CA ARG A 705 -15.12 -16.70 -19.47
C ARG A 705 -13.78 -17.28 -19.06
N VAL A 706 -13.73 -17.81 -17.84
CA VAL A 706 -12.62 -18.66 -17.38
C VAL A 706 -12.98 -20.13 -17.63
N GLU A 707 -12.12 -20.84 -18.35
CA GLU A 707 -12.24 -22.29 -18.48
C GLU A 707 -11.59 -22.97 -17.29
N ILE A 708 -12.26 -24.02 -16.79
CA ILE A 708 -11.86 -24.74 -15.59
C ILE A 708 -11.58 -26.20 -15.91
N ASP A 709 -10.63 -26.79 -15.20
CA ASP A 709 -10.31 -28.22 -15.31
C ASP A 709 -11.28 -29.10 -14.51
N ARG A 710 -11.04 -30.42 -14.48
CA ARG A 710 -11.88 -31.39 -13.75
C ARG A 710 -11.97 -31.15 -12.24
N TRP A 711 -11.10 -30.31 -11.67
CA TRP A 711 -11.13 -29.93 -10.27
C TRP A 711 -11.81 -28.59 -10.03
N GLN A 712 -12.24 -27.88 -11.08
CA GLN A 712 -12.76 -26.51 -11.04
C GLN A 712 -11.68 -25.44 -10.78
N HIS A 713 -10.43 -25.73 -11.14
CA HIS A 713 -9.35 -24.75 -11.14
C HIS A 713 -9.19 -24.14 -12.54
N ALA A 714 -8.81 -22.86 -12.63
CA ALA A 714 -8.53 -22.18 -13.88
C ALA A 714 -7.53 -22.96 -14.73
N GLN A 715 -7.87 -23.13 -16.01
CA GLN A 715 -7.06 -23.76 -17.05
C GLN A 715 -6.67 -22.77 -18.15
N SER A 716 -7.60 -21.92 -18.55
CA SER A 716 -7.41 -20.89 -19.56
C SER A 716 -8.46 -19.79 -19.41
N VAL A 717 -8.26 -18.68 -20.12
CA VAL A 717 -9.25 -17.60 -20.25
C VAL A 717 -9.57 -17.41 -21.72
N ARG A 718 -10.87 -17.39 -22.02
CA ARG A 718 -11.37 -17.10 -23.36
C ARG A 718 -11.64 -15.61 -23.49
N PHE A 719 -11.18 -15.05 -24.59
CA PHE A 719 -11.31 -13.64 -24.93
C PHE A 719 -12.01 -13.46 -26.26
N ARG A 720 -12.78 -12.39 -26.37
CA ARG A 720 -13.17 -11.82 -27.64
C ARG A 720 -12.00 -10.97 -28.14
N VAL A 721 -11.53 -11.29 -29.34
CA VAL A 721 -10.55 -10.46 -30.06
C VAL A 721 -11.31 -9.30 -30.69
N GLN A 722 -10.80 -8.09 -30.49
CA GLN A 722 -11.38 -6.86 -31.01
C GLN A 722 -10.32 -6.06 -31.76
N ASN A 723 -10.69 -5.55 -32.93
CA ASN A 723 -9.85 -4.69 -33.74
C ASN A 723 -10.56 -3.36 -34.00
N LEU A 724 -9.78 -2.31 -34.24
CA LEU A 724 -10.30 -1.05 -34.74
C LEU A 724 -10.56 -1.18 -36.25
N ASP A 725 -11.77 -0.86 -36.68
CA ASP A 725 -12.09 -0.71 -38.10
C ASP A 725 -11.57 0.63 -38.66
N GLU A 726 -11.71 0.84 -39.97
CA GLU A 726 -11.29 2.07 -40.66
C GLU A 726 -11.96 3.34 -40.10
N SER A 727 -13.11 3.20 -39.43
CA SER A 727 -13.85 4.31 -38.80
C SER A 727 -13.38 4.64 -37.38
N GLY A 728 -12.45 3.84 -36.83
CA GLY A 728 -12.00 3.98 -35.44
C GLY A 728 -12.97 3.36 -34.42
N THR A 729 -13.86 2.47 -34.85
CA THR A 729 -14.80 1.75 -33.99
C THR A 729 -14.28 0.35 -33.66
N TRP A 730 -14.46 -0.09 -32.42
CA TRP A 730 -14.07 -1.43 -31.98
C TRP A 730 -15.07 -2.47 -32.49
N GLN A 731 -14.58 -3.41 -33.31
CA GLN A 731 -15.37 -4.52 -33.85
C GLN A 731 -14.82 -5.85 -33.35
N ALA A 732 -15.70 -6.85 -33.16
CA ALA A 732 -15.27 -8.20 -32.85
C ALA A 732 -14.63 -8.85 -34.09
N ALA A 733 -13.42 -9.37 -33.94
CA ALA A 733 -12.65 -10.01 -35.01
C ALA A 733 -12.55 -11.53 -34.85
N GLY A 734 -12.83 -12.06 -33.66
CA GLY A 734 -12.80 -13.49 -33.37
C GLY A 734 -12.78 -13.79 -31.87
N GLU A 735 -12.38 -15.01 -31.53
CA GLU A 735 -12.11 -15.43 -30.16
C GLU A 735 -10.71 -16.01 -30.05
N ALA A 736 -10.08 -15.82 -28.89
CA ALA A 736 -8.79 -16.37 -28.56
C ALA A 736 -8.85 -17.00 -27.16
N GLU A 737 -8.06 -18.04 -26.94
CA GLU A 737 -7.95 -18.70 -25.64
C GLU A 737 -6.49 -18.67 -25.18
N LEU A 738 -6.26 -18.08 -24.01
CA LEU A 738 -4.93 -17.99 -23.39
C LEU A 738 -4.85 -18.97 -22.22
N PRO A 739 -3.88 -19.92 -22.22
CA PRO A 739 -3.64 -20.77 -21.07
C PRO A 739 -3.37 -19.94 -19.81
N ALA A 740 -3.99 -20.31 -18.70
CA ALA A 740 -3.87 -19.58 -17.44
C ALA A 740 -4.20 -20.49 -16.25
N ARG A 741 -3.23 -20.68 -15.35
CA ARG A 741 -3.49 -21.26 -14.02
C ARG A 741 -3.75 -20.17 -12.99
N ALA A 742 -3.24 -18.96 -13.22
CA ALA A 742 -3.59 -17.79 -12.44
C ALA A 742 -4.20 -16.71 -13.34
N VAL A 743 -5.35 -16.18 -12.93
CA VAL A 743 -6.05 -15.07 -13.59
C VAL A 743 -6.19 -13.92 -12.60
N LEU A 744 -5.54 -12.80 -12.86
CA LEU A 744 -5.47 -11.67 -11.94
C LEU A 744 -6.21 -10.46 -12.54
N VAL A 745 -7.30 -10.04 -11.91
CA VAL A 745 -8.20 -9.01 -12.45
C VAL A 745 -7.81 -7.62 -11.94
N ALA A 746 -7.29 -6.77 -12.83
CA ALA A 746 -6.85 -5.39 -12.59
C ALA A 746 -7.72 -4.37 -13.36
N ALA A 747 -9.05 -4.48 -13.22
CA ALA A 747 -10.03 -3.67 -13.96
C ALA A 747 -10.30 -2.27 -13.37
N GLY A 748 -9.52 -1.84 -12.37
CA GLY A 748 -9.65 -0.56 -11.68
C GLY A 748 -10.50 -0.62 -10.40
N THR A 749 -10.40 0.43 -9.58
CA THR A 749 -11.06 0.56 -8.27
C THR A 749 -11.98 1.79 -8.22
N GLN A 750 -12.92 1.77 -7.28
CA GLN A 750 -13.79 2.90 -6.95
C GLN A 750 -13.32 3.57 -5.66
N PRO A 751 -13.72 4.82 -5.33
CA PRO A 751 -13.44 5.43 -4.03
C PRO A 751 -14.01 4.60 -2.86
N ASN A 752 -13.36 4.62 -1.70
CA ASN A 752 -13.89 3.94 -0.51
C ASN A 752 -15.02 4.75 0.14
N THR A 753 -16.25 4.47 -0.29
CA THR A 753 -17.47 5.15 0.15
C THR A 753 -18.37 4.25 1.02
N VAL A 754 -17.81 3.19 1.61
CA VAL A 754 -18.56 2.23 2.45
C VAL A 754 -19.32 2.93 3.58
N LEU A 755 -18.73 3.97 4.18
CA LEU A 755 -19.34 4.73 5.28
C LEU A 755 -20.73 5.30 4.94
N ALA A 756 -20.98 5.65 3.69
CA ALA A 756 -22.31 6.16 3.29
C ALA A 756 -23.42 5.10 3.36
N ARG A 757 -23.08 3.82 3.34
CA ARG A 757 -24.04 2.71 3.56
C ARG A 757 -24.13 2.29 5.02
N GLU A 758 -23.18 2.67 5.85
CA GLU A 758 -23.15 2.32 7.28
C GLU A 758 -23.69 3.45 8.17
N ASP A 759 -23.60 4.70 7.71
CA ASP A 759 -24.03 5.90 8.42
C ASP A 759 -24.50 6.96 7.40
N GLU A 760 -25.71 6.76 6.88
CA GLU A 760 -26.36 7.67 5.92
C GLU A 760 -26.65 9.07 6.51
N LYS A 761 -26.66 9.19 7.85
CA LYS A 761 -26.88 10.46 8.55
C LYS A 761 -25.70 11.39 8.30
N ASN A 762 -24.48 10.93 8.53
CA ASN A 762 -23.28 11.75 8.44
C ASN A 762 -22.65 11.76 7.04
N PHE A 763 -22.87 10.71 6.24
CA PHE A 763 -22.21 10.51 4.95
C PHE A 763 -23.21 10.30 3.82
N LYS A 764 -23.24 11.25 2.87
CA LYS A 764 -24.07 11.18 1.67
C LYS A 764 -23.21 11.06 0.42
N LEU A 765 -23.76 10.47 -0.64
CA LEU A 765 -23.07 10.31 -1.92
C LEU A 765 -23.63 11.24 -2.99
N HIS A 766 -22.74 11.67 -3.90
CA HIS A 766 -23.08 12.25 -5.18
C HIS A 766 -22.40 11.45 -6.29
N GLY A 767 -23.17 10.59 -6.96
CA GLY A 767 -22.63 9.55 -7.84
C GLY A 767 -21.81 8.53 -7.04
N ARG A 768 -20.53 8.36 -7.39
CA ARG A 768 -19.62 7.40 -6.72
C ARG A 768 -18.70 8.01 -5.66
N TYR A 769 -18.85 9.30 -5.38
CA TYR A 769 -18.03 10.06 -4.42
C TYR A 769 -18.93 10.56 -3.29
N PHE A 770 -18.33 10.98 -2.16
CA PHE A 770 -19.09 11.70 -1.14
C PHE A 770 -19.63 13.03 -1.68
N ALA A 771 -20.81 13.42 -1.22
CA ALA A 771 -21.37 14.73 -1.48
C ALA A 771 -20.52 15.80 -0.77
N ALA A 772 -20.27 16.91 -1.44
CA ALA A 772 -19.53 18.03 -0.87
C ALA A 772 -20.46 19.16 -0.45
N CYS A 773 -19.99 19.98 0.49
CA CYS A 773 -20.62 21.24 0.86
C CYS A 773 -19.61 22.39 0.87
N ASP A 774 -20.12 23.61 0.88
CA ASP A 774 -19.33 24.83 1.06
C ASP A 774 -19.05 25.11 2.55
N GLU A 775 -18.38 26.22 2.84
CA GLU A 775 -18.06 26.64 4.21
C GLU A 775 -19.29 27.05 5.05
N ASN A 776 -20.47 27.17 4.46
CA ASN A 776 -21.73 27.41 5.14
C ASN A 776 -22.50 26.10 5.42
N GLY A 777 -22.10 25.00 4.78
CA GLY A 777 -22.78 23.71 4.83
C GLY A 777 -23.77 23.50 3.67
N GLU A 778 -23.80 24.39 2.68
CA GLU A 778 -24.67 24.27 1.52
C GLU A 778 -24.09 23.29 0.48
N PRO A 779 -24.90 22.46 -0.19
CA PRO A 779 -24.41 21.50 -1.18
C PRO A 779 -23.58 22.15 -2.30
N ALA A 780 -22.44 21.54 -2.62
CA ALA A 780 -21.52 22.04 -3.64
C ALA A 780 -21.05 20.92 -4.55
N ASN A 781 -20.66 21.27 -5.78
CA ASN A 781 -20.22 20.32 -6.80
C ASN A 781 -18.73 20.48 -7.10
N PRO A 782 -17.86 19.56 -6.66
CA PRO A 782 -16.45 19.61 -6.96
C PRO A 782 -16.16 19.30 -8.44
N VAL A 783 -15.14 19.96 -8.98
CA VAL A 783 -14.68 19.73 -10.36
C VAL A 783 -14.07 18.34 -10.49
N ARG A 784 -14.34 17.63 -11.60
CA ARG A 784 -13.80 16.28 -11.81
C ARG A 784 -12.49 16.31 -12.59
N GLY A 785 -11.49 15.56 -12.11
CA GLY A 785 -10.25 15.28 -12.84
C GLY A 785 -9.27 16.45 -13.02
N ASN A 786 -9.56 17.63 -12.44
CA ASN A 786 -8.62 18.73 -12.37
C ASN A 786 -7.99 18.79 -10.96
N PRO A 787 -6.69 18.48 -10.78
CA PRO A 787 -6.05 18.46 -9.47
C PRO A 787 -5.68 19.85 -8.93
N LYS A 788 -6.07 20.92 -9.65
CA LYS A 788 -5.95 22.33 -9.24
C LYS A 788 -7.27 23.05 -9.48
N PRO A 789 -8.34 22.66 -8.75
CA PRO A 789 -9.58 23.42 -8.81
C PRO A 789 -9.37 24.83 -8.24
N ASP A 790 -10.10 25.81 -8.75
CA ASP A 790 -10.04 27.18 -8.24
C ASP A 790 -10.50 27.25 -6.77
N MET A 791 -11.47 26.39 -6.41
CA MET A 791 -11.93 26.19 -5.03
C MET A 791 -11.78 24.71 -4.63
N PRO A 792 -10.98 24.39 -3.60
CA PRO A 792 -10.83 23.03 -3.10
C PRO A 792 -12.01 22.67 -2.17
N LEU A 793 -13.13 22.24 -2.76
CA LEU A 793 -14.36 21.84 -2.06
C LEU A 793 -14.20 20.52 -1.27
N VAL A 794 -13.47 20.57 -0.16
CA VAL A 794 -13.10 19.39 0.65
C VAL A 794 -14.04 19.10 1.83
N LEU A 795 -15.05 19.94 2.08
CA LEU A 795 -16.00 19.73 3.17
C LEU A 795 -17.11 18.78 2.71
N LEU A 796 -17.46 17.82 3.58
CA LEU A 796 -18.44 16.76 3.31
C LEU A 796 -19.78 17.09 3.96
N SER A 797 -19.75 17.36 5.26
CA SER A 797 -20.95 17.63 6.06
C SER A 797 -20.64 18.57 7.21
N ARG A 798 -21.69 19.27 7.64
CA ARG A 798 -21.68 20.16 8.80
C ARG A 798 -22.56 19.55 9.88
N CYS A 799 -22.00 19.36 11.07
CA CYS A 799 -22.70 18.91 12.26
C CYS A 799 -23.59 20.03 12.82
N GLU A 800 -24.60 19.66 13.62
CA GLU A 800 -25.54 20.62 14.22
C GLU A 800 -24.86 21.66 15.12
N ASP A 801 -23.77 21.28 15.79
CA ASP A 801 -22.96 22.14 16.64
C ASP A 801 -21.94 23.01 15.87
N GLY A 802 -21.96 22.96 14.54
CA GLY A 802 -21.09 23.74 13.67
C GLY A 802 -19.74 23.10 13.35
N ARG A 803 -19.41 21.93 13.90
CA ARG A 803 -18.24 21.15 13.47
C ARG A 803 -18.41 20.61 12.06
N PHE A 804 -17.31 20.24 11.41
CA PHE A 804 -17.32 19.73 10.05
C PHE A 804 -16.64 18.36 9.93
N ILE A 805 -17.04 17.64 8.89
CA ILE A 805 -16.33 16.48 8.36
C ILE A 805 -15.81 16.85 6.98
N SER A 806 -14.59 16.46 6.64
CA SER A 806 -13.98 16.68 5.32
C SER A 806 -13.46 15.39 4.70
N PHE A 807 -13.11 15.43 3.42
CA PHE A 807 -12.64 14.28 2.65
C PHE A 807 -11.56 14.65 1.64
N PHE A 808 -10.62 13.73 1.43
CA PHE A 808 -9.36 13.98 0.71
C PHE A 808 -8.93 12.78 -0.14
N GLY A 809 -7.95 13.02 -1.02
CA GLY A 809 -7.33 11.99 -1.85
C GLY A 809 -8.30 11.37 -2.85
N ASP A 810 -8.25 10.04 -2.98
CA ASP A 810 -9.09 9.28 -3.90
C ASP A 810 -10.60 9.37 -3.60
N LEU A 811 -10.98 9.82 -2.39
CA LEU A 811 -12.36 10.11 -2.04
C LEU A 811 -12.92 11.34 -2.76
N HIS A 812 -12.05 12.19 -3.31
CA HIS A 812 -12.43 13.44 -3.94
C HIS A 812 -12.26 13.38 -5.47
N PRO A 813 -13.26 13.80 -6.27
CA PRO A 813 -13.28 13.64 -7.72
C PRO A 813 -12.21 14.44 -8.48
N SER A 814 -11.67 15.51 -7.89
CA SER A 814 -10.56 16.30 -8.46
C SER A 814 -9.21 15.62 -8.32
N TYR A 815 -9.02 14.83 -7.26
CA TYR A 815 -7.70 14.43 -6.75
C TYR A 815 -7.44 12.92 -6.86
N SER A 816 -8.38 12.15 -7.40
CA SER A 816 -8.25 10.69 -7.49
C SER A 816 -7.24 10.23 -8.53
N GLY A 817 -6.47 9.17 -8.21
CA GLY A 817 -5.78 8.32 -9.18
C GLY A 817 -4.25 8.32 -9.15
N ASN A 818 -3.59 9.22 -8.41
CA ASN A 818 -2.14 9.14 -8.18
C ASN A 818 -1.72 9.77 -6.83
N VAL A 819 -0.51 9.45 -6.38
CA VAL A 819 0.04 9.86 -5.08
C VAL A 819 0.11 11.39 -4.93
N VAL A 820 0.68 12.08 -5.92
CA VAL A 820 0.88 13.53 -5.86
C VAL A 820 -0.44 14.32 -5.87
N LYS A 821 -1.48 13.83 -6.56
CA LYS A 821 -2.84 14.41 -6.52
C LYS A 821 -3.50 14.20 -5.17
N ALA A 822 -3.29 13.04 -4.54
CA ALA A 822 -3.77 12.81 -3.19
C ALA A 822 -3.11 13.75 -2.18
N MET A 823 -1.80 13.97 -2.28
CA MET A 823 -1.08 14.95 -1.46
C MET A 823 -1.54 16.39 -1.74
N SER A 824 -1.83 16.74 -3.01
CA SER A 824 -2.31 18.07 -3.36
C SER A 824 -3.69 18.38 -2.79
N SER A 825 -4.56 17.38 -2.63
CA SER A 825 -5.83 17.54 -1.92
C SER A 825 -5.64 18.03 -0.48
N ALA A 826 -4.63 17.50 0.21
CA ALA A 826 -4.31 17.89 1.58
C ALA A 826 -3.69 19.29 1.61
N LYS A 827 -2.72 19.57 0.74
CA LYS A 827 -2.08 20.90 0.63
C LYS A 827 -3.10 22.01 0.34
N GLN A 828 -4.02 21.78 -0.58
CA GLN A 828 -5.01 22.78 -0.97
C GLN A 828 -6.18 22.86 0.02
N GLY A 829 -6.53 21.75 0.68
CA GLY A 829 -7.70 21.66 1.55
C GLY A 829 -7.43 21.95 3.04
N TYR A 830 -6.20 21.79 3.55
CA TYR A 830 -5.91 22.09 4.96
C TYR A 830 -6.29 23.52 5.38
N PRO A 831 -6.11 24.58 4.56
CA PRO A 831 -6.51 25.94 4.97
C PRO A 831 -8.02 26.07 5.16
N VAL A 832 -8.82 25.30 4.40
CA VAL A 832 -10.28 25.24 4.58
C VAL A 832 -10.60 24.65 5.94
N VAL A 833 -9.97 23.52 6.30
CA VAL A 833 -10.15 22.87 7.62
C VAL A 833 -9.75 23.81 8.74
N SER A 834 -8.59 24.47 8.66
CA SER A 834 -8.12 25.41 9.70
C SER A 834 -9.08 26.60 9.87
N ARG A 835 -9.68 27.10 8.78
CA ARG A 835 -10.73 28.14 8.85
C ARG A 835 -11.99 27.64 9.54
N MET A 836 -12.43 26.41 9.27
CA MET A 836 -13.62 25.84 9.93
C MET A 836 -13.37 25.62 11.41
N LEU A 837 -12.21 25.07 11.76
CA LEU A 837 -11.76 24.92 13.14
C LEU A 837 -11.76 26.26 13.88
N ALA A 838 -11.25 27.34 13.27
CA ALA A 838 -11.23 28.66 13.89
C ALA A 838 -12.61 29.22 14.26
N ARG A 839 -13.69 28.75 13.61
CA ARG A 839 -15.08 29.17 13.88
C ARG A 839 -15.71 28.49 15.09
N VAL A 840 -15.14 27.39 15.57
CA VAL A 840 -15.64 26.65 16.74
C VAL A 840 -14.68 26.79 17.92
N ALA A 841 -15.22 26.79 19.14
CA ALA A 841 -14.40 26.67 20.34
C ALA A 841 -13.85 25.25 20.46
N PRO A 842 -12.65 25.04 21.04
CA PRO A 842 -12.14 23.70 21.29
C PRO A 842 -13.11 22.86 22.12
N ALA A 843 -13.43 21.65 21.65
CA ALA A 843 -14.39 20.75 22.27
C ALA A 843 -13.95 20.26 23.66
N SER A 844 -12.65 20.32 23.97
CA SER A 844 -12.10 19.94 25.26
C SER A 844 -10.87 20.78 25.62
N ALA A 845 -10.81 21.27 26.86
CA ALA A 845 -9.68 21.98 27.46
C ALA A 845 -8.54 21.05 27.94
N GLN A 846 -8.67 19.74 27.71
CA GLN A 846 -7.70 18.73 28.11
C GLN A 846 -6.35 18.90 27.41
N SER A 847 -5.27 18.64 28.16
CA SER A 847 -3.92 18.64 27.61
C SER A 847 -3.71 17.53 26.59
N VAL A 848 -2.79 17.76 25.64
CA VAL A 848 -2.45 16.78 24.59
C VAL A 848 -2.02 15.45 25.18
N ALA A 849 -1.14 15.47 26.19
CA ALA A 849 -0.64 14.26 26.85
C ALA A 849 -1.77 13.42 27.46
N ARG A 850 -2.72 14.04 28.15
CA ARG A 850 -3.87 13.33 28.73
C ARG A 850 -4.81 12.81 27.65
N PHE A 851 -5.04 13.60 26.61
CA PHE A 851 -5.88 13.17 25.48
C PHE A 851 -5.30 11.92 24.79
N PHE A 852 -3.99 11.90 24.53
CA PHE A 852 -3.34 10.73 23.96
C PHE A 852 -3.30 9.53 24.89
N ALA A 853 -3.15 9.72 26.21
CA ALA A 853 -3.27 8.63 27.17
C ALA A 853 -4.65 7.95 27.08
N GLU A 854 -5.73 8.74 27.02
CA GLU A 854 -7.10 8.23 26.86
C GLU A 854 -7.29 7.54 25.49
N MET A 855 -6.72 8.07 24.40
CA MET A 855 -6.76 7.39 23.10
C MET A 855 -6.02 6.05 23.13
N ASN A 856 -4.85 5.99 23.76
CA ASN A 856 -4.08 4.76 23.91
C ASN A 856 -4.85 3.70 24.70
N GLU A 857 -5.48 4.07 25.81
CA GLU A 857 -6.32 3.18 26.62
C GLU A 857 -7.50 2.61 25.81
N ARG A 858 -8.14 3.45 25.00
CA ARG A 858 -9.35 3.07 24.27
C ARG A 858 -9.10 2.31 22.97
N LEU A 859 -8.01 2.63 22.25
CA LEU A 859 -7.77 2.16 20.88
C LEU A 859 -6.68 1.07 20.75
N ARG A 860 -5.85 0.85 21.77
CA ARG A 860 -4.84 -0.23 21.73
C ARG A 860 -5.39 -1.51 22.33
N ALA A 861 -5.27 -2.60 21.58
CA ALA A 861 -5.70 -3.92 22.02
C ALA A 861 -4.53 -4.71 22.63
N THR A 862 -4.79 -5.38 23.76
CA THR A 862 -3.85 -6.29 24.41
C THR A 862 -4.53 -7.58 24.82
N VAL A 863 -3.78 -8.67 24.86
CA VAL A 863 -4.30 -9.96 25.31
C VAL A 863 -4.57 -9.89 26.82
N HIS A 864 -5.78 -10.24 27.24
CA HIS A 864 -6.15 -10.35 28.65
C HIS A 864 -5.92 -11.77 29.18
N LYS A 865 -6.42 -12.79 28.45
CA LYS A 865 -6.16 -14.21 28.75
C LYS A 865 -6.33 -15.09 27.52
N VAL A 866 -5.69 -16.26 27.54
CA VAL A 866 -5.88 -17.34 26.55
C VAL A 866 -6.25 -18.61 27.32
N GLU A 867 -7.34 -19.24 26.94
CA GLU A 867 -7.91 -20.41 27.61
C GLU A 867 -8.21 -21.52 26.60
N ARG A 868 -7.86 -22.77 26.93
CA ARG A 868 -8.13 -23.92 26.05
C ARG A 868 -9.47 -24.56 26.45
N LEU A 869 -10.45 -24.50 25.54
CA LEU A 869 -11.79 -25.01 25.78
C LEU A 869 -11.92 -26.50 25.43
N THR A 870 -11.27 -26.92 24.34
CA THR A 870 -11.20 -28.33 23.89
C THR A 870 -9.81 -28.61 23.34
N PRO A 871 -9.46 -29.86 22.94
CA PRO A 871 -8.15 -30.13 22.36
C PRO A 871 -7.78 -29.26 21.15
N ASN A 872 -8.76 -28.74 20.40
CA ASN A 872 -8.52 -27.91 19.21
C ASN A 872 -9.20 -26.53 19.27
N ILE A 873 -9.86 -26.16 20.38
CA ILE A 873 -10.56 -24.87 20.50
C ILE A 873 -9.96 -24.08 21.65
N ILE A 874 -9.65 -22.82 21.36
CA ILE A 874 -9.12 -21.85 22.31
C ILE A 874 -10.01 -20.60 22.33
N GLU A 875 -10.14 -20.03 23.52
CA GLU A 875 -10.73 -18.73 23.76
C GLU A 875 -9.59 -17.72 24.00
N VAL A 876 -9.58 -16.65 23.22
CA VAL A 876 -8.67 -15.51 23.39
C VAL A 876 -9.52 -14.34 23.86
N VAL A 877 -9.28 -13.87 25.07
CA VAL A 877 -9.92 -12.67 25.60
C VAL A 877 -8.96 -11.50 25.44
N VAL A 878 -9.43 -10.44 24.78
CA VAL A 878 -8.66 -9.25 24.44
C VAL A 878 -9.24 -8.06 25.19
N HIS A 879 -8.39 -7.24 25.81
CA HIS A 879 -8.76 -5.92 26.29
C HIS A 879 -8.73 -4.94 25.11
N ALA A 880 -9.91 -4.51 24.66
CA ALA A 880 -10.11 -3.60 23.55
C ALA A 880 -11.42 -2.80 23.78
N PRO A 881 -11.38 -1.73 24.60
CA PRO A 881 -12.59 -1.05 25.07
C PRO A 881 -13.52 -0.56 23.96
N MET A 882 -12.98 0.16 22.96
CA MET A 882 -13.81 0.68 21.85
C MET A 882 -14.44 -0.44 21.01
N ALA A 883 -13.70 -1.53 20.79
CA ALA A 883 -14.22 -2.69 20.07
C ALA A 883 -15.35 -3.36 20.85
N ALA A 884 -15.19 -3.54 22.17
CA ALA A 884 -16.19 -4.14 23.05
C ALA A 884 -17.49 -3.32 23.11
N GLU A 885 -17.39 -1.99 23.22
CA GLU A 885 -18.54 -1.07 23.27
C GLU A 885 -19.38 -1.10 21.97
N ARG A 886 -18.73 -1.33 20.82
CA ARG A 886 -19.38 -1.27 19.50
C ARG A 886 -19.84 -2.61 18.96
N PHE A 887 -19.61 -3.69 19.69
CA PHE A 887 -20.00 -5.03 19.28
C PHE A 887 -21.52 -5.24 19.30
N HIS A 888 -22.04 -5.81 18.23
CA HIS A 888 -23.36 -6.41 18.19
C HIS A 888 -23.30 -7.88 17.76
N PRO A 889 -24.21 -8.75 18.27
CA PRO A 889 -24.25 -10.16 17.90
C PRO A 889 -24.24 -10.39 16.38
N GLY A 890 -23.49 -11.40 15.95
CA GLY A 890 -23.26 -11.72 14.54
C GLY A 890 -22.04 -11.04 13.92
N GLN A 891 -21.61 -9.90 14.44
CA GLN A 891 -20.40 -9.24 13.94
C GLN A 891 -19.13 -10.01 14.30
N PHE A 892 -18.05 -9.73 13.58
CA PHE A 892 -16.78 -10.38 13.81
C PHE A 892 -15.63 -9.38 13.76
N TYR A 893 -14.46 -9.84 14.17
CA TYR A 893 -13.22 -9.09 14.22
C TYR A 893 -12.17 -9.72 13.35
N ARG A 894 -11.15 -8.93 13.03
CA ARG A 894 -9.92 -9.46 12.49
C ARG A 894 -8.80 -9.36 13.49
N PHE A 895 -8.17 -10.51 13.75
CA PHE A 895 -7.21 -10.68 14.83
C PHE A 895 -5.84 -11.12 14.29
N GLN A 896 -4.77 -10.57 14.86
CA GLN A 896 -3.37 -10.94 14.56
C GLN A 896 -2.39 -10.34 15.58
N ASN A 897 -1.19 -10.89 15.65
CA ASN A 897 -0.06 -10.27 16.34
C ASN A 897 0.72 -9.28 15.43
N PHE A 898 1.61 -8.51 16.05
CA PHE A 898 2.60 -7.70 15.35
C PHE A 898 3.76 -8.59 14.90
N ALA A 899 4.17 -8.47 13.63
CA ALA A 899 5.25 -9.27 13.09
C ALA A 899 6.61 -8.83 13.67
N THR A 900 6.77 -7.54 13.97
CA THR A 900 7.96 -6.98 14.65
C THR A 900 8.14 -7.49 16.09
N LEU A 901 7.07 -7.97 16.71
CA LEU A 901 7.08 -8.50 18.09
C LEU A 901 6.89 -10.02 18.12
N ALA A 902 6.75 -10.67 16.95
CA ALA A 902 6.55 -12.11 16.86
C ALA A 902 7.86 -12.87 17.17
N PRO A 903 7.79 -14.01 17.88
CA PRO A 903 8.97 -14.81 18.14
C PRO A 903 9.50 -15.44 16.84
N THR A 904 10.82 -15.55 16.76
CA THR A 904 11.52 -16.26 15.68
C THR A 904 12.08 -17.57 16.22
N VAL A 905 11.80 -18.68 15.54
CA VAL A 905 12.34 -20.01 15.86
C VAL A 905 13.16 -20.50 14.67
N GLY A 906 14.45 -20.75 14.89
CA GLY A 906 15.39 -20.98 13.80
C GLY A 906 15.39 -19.78 12.85
N ASP A 907 14.94 -20.00 11.61
CA ASP A 907 14.79 -18.98 10.59
C ASP A 907 13.32 -18.76 10.16
N THR A 908 12.38 -19.03 11.05
CA THR A 908 10.94 -18.83 10.82
C THR A 908 10.37 -17.85 11.83
N ARG A 909 9.76 -16.79 11.33
CA ARG A 909 9.02 -15.81 12.12
C ARG A 909 7.58 -16.30 12.33
N LEU A 910 7.16 -16.43 13.59
CA LEU A 910 5.81 -16.88 13.96
C LEU A 910 4.81 -15.70 13.99
N ALA A 911 4.81 -14.92 12.91
CA ALA A 911 3.83 -13.87 12.69
C ALA A 911 2.53 -14.48 12.15
N MET A 912 1.40 -14.12 12.74
CA MET A 912 0.08 -14.59 12.35
C MET A 912 -0.38 -13.88 11.08
N GLU A 913 -0.99 -14.63 10.16
CA GLU A 913 -1.88 -14.05 9.16
C GLU A 913 -3.14 -13.49 9.86
N GLY A 914 -3.72 -12.43 9.32
CA GLY A 914 -4.94 -11.87 9.88
C GLY A 914 -6.12 -12.83 9.75
N ILE A 915 -6.63 -13.33 10.86
CA ILE A 915 -7.74 -14.29 10.93
C ILE A 915 -9.06 -13.59 11.30
N ALA A 916 -10.15 -13.99 10.64
CA ALA A 916 -11.49 -13.53 10.99
C ALA A 916 -12.02 -14.38 12.16
N LEU A 917 -12.27 -13.74 13.30
CA LEU A 917 -12.77 -14.37 14.51
C LEU A 917 -14.05 -13.68 14.96
N THR A 918 -15.08 -14.45 15.22
CA THR A 918 -16.35 -13.90 15.71
C THR A 918 -16.24 -13.51 17.18
N GLY A 919 -16.89 -12.41 17.55
CA GLY A 919 -17.05 -12.07 18.96
C GLY A 919 -17.98 -13.07 19.62
N ALA A 920 -17.46 -13.85 20.58
CA ALA A 920 -18.23 -14.82 21.32
C ALA A 920 -19.02 -14.14 22.44
N ALA A 921 -18.39 -13.24 23.19
CA ALA A 921 -19.02 -12.42 24.21
C ALA A 921 -18.23 -11.12 24.42
N VAL A 922 -18.87 -10.11 25.01
CA VAL A 922 -18.22 -8.85 25.42
C VAL A 922 -18.56 -8.51 26.86
N ASP A 923 -17.59 -7.94 27.57
CA ASP A 923 -17.76 -7.26 28.86
C ASP A 923 -17.42 -5.80 28.66
N VAL A 924 -18.44 -4.98 28.42
CA VAL A 924 -18.28 -3.55 28.10
C VAL A 924 -17.67 -2.78 29.28
N ALA A 925 -18.04 -3.11 30.52
CA ALA A 925 -17.56 -2.42 31.70
C ALA A 925 -16.05 -2.60 31.92
N ARG A 926 -15.51 -3.77 31.56
CA ARG A 926 -14.08 -4.08 31.63
C ARG A 926 -13.35 -3.92 30.29
N GLY A 927 -14.04 -3.54 29.23
CA GLY A 927 -13.48 -3.40 27.88
C GLY A 927 -12.97 -4.71 27.27
N LEU A 928 -13.58 -5.85 27.60
CA LEU A 928 -13.11 -7.17 27.16
C LEU A 928 -13.94 -7.74 26.01
N VAL A 929 -13.26 -8.32 25.02
CA VAL A 929 -13.86 -9.10 23.93
C VAL A 929 -13.36 -10.53 24.01
N SER A 930 -14.27 -11.50 24.08
CA SER A 930 -13.96 -12.93 23.95
C SER A 930 -14.06 -13.35 22.48
N LEU A 931 -13.02 -14.01 21.98
CA LEU A 931 -12.92 -14.56 20.63
C LEU A 931 -12.65 -16.05 20.74
N ILE A 932 -13.30 -16.87 19.90
CA ILE A 932 -13.06 -18.32 19.87
C ILE A 932 -12.40 -18.68 18.54
N ALA A 933 -11.25 -19.35 18.62
CA ALA A 933 -10.49 -19.83 17.48
C ALA A 933 -10.41 -21.37 17.50
N LEU A 934 -10.43 -21.96 16.31
CA LEU A 934 -10.28 -23.40 16.10
C LEU A 934 -8.91 -23.66 15.44
N GLU A 935 -8.10 -24.50 16.09
CA GLU A 935 -6.76 -24.93 15.66
C GLU A 935 -6.87 -25.91 14.47
N MET A 936 -7.17 -25.37 13.29
CA MET A 936 -7.15 -26.12 12.01
C MET A 936 -6.10 -25.61 11.03
N GLY A 937 -5.31 -24.60 11.40
CA GLY A 937 -4.36 -23.95 10.49
C GLY A 937 -3.28 -23.18 11.22
N GLY A 938 -2.15 -23.00 10.54
CA GLY A 938 -0.92 -22.45 11.11
C GLY A 938 -1.09 -21.21 12.00
N SER A 939 -1.79 -20.17 11.50
CA SER A 939 -1.99 -18.93 12.25
C SER A 939 -2.94 -19.07 13.45
N ALA A 940 -3.92 -19.98 13.37
CA ALA A 940 -4.84 -20.25 14.49
C ALA A 940 -4.12 -20.99 15.64
N ASP A 941 -3.16 -21.87 15.31
CA ASP A 941 -2.33 -22.57 16.30
C ASP A 941 -1.43 -21.61 17.09
N LEU A 942 -1.05 -20.48 16.48
CA LEU A 942 -0.21 -19.46 17.13
C LEU A 942 -0.97 -18.65 18.19
N CYS A 943 -2.30 -18.54 18.11
CA CYS A 943 -3.11 -17.87 19.14
C CYS A 943 -2.89 -18.46 20.54
N ALA A 944 -2.66 -19.77 20.63
CA ALA A 944 -2.41 -20.46 21.91
C ALA A 944 -1.09 -20.07 22.59
N ARG A 945 -0.20 -19.35 21.88
CA ARG A 945 1.10 -18.90 22.38
C ARG A 945 1.10 -17.45 22.88
N LEU A 946 0.02 -16.71 22.64
CA LEU A 946 -0.13 -15.35 23.12
C LEU A 946 -0.21 -15.34 24.66
N LYS A 947 0.35 -14.31 25.26
CA LYS A 947 0.43 -14.14 26.72
C LYS A 947 -0.35 -12.90 27.15
N PRO A 948 -0.91 -12.89 28.38
CA PRO A 948 -1.48 -11.67 28.95
C PRO A 948 -0.51 -10.48 28.85
N GLY A 949 -1.01 -9.35 28.37
CA GLY A 949 -0.24 -8.13 28.13
C GLY A 949 0.35 -8.01 26.71
N ASP A 950 0.37 -9.09 25.91
CA ASP A 950 0.89 -9.01 24.54
C ASP A 950 0.06 -8.02 23.70
N PRO A 951 0.71 -7.07 23.00
CA PRO A 951 0.03 -6.17 22.08
C PRO A 951 -0.43 -6.94 20.85
N VAL A 952 -1.68 -6.71 20.46
CA VAL A 952 -2.32 -7.39 19.33
C VAL A 952 -3.14 -6.39 18.52
N ILE A 953 -3.48 -6.77 17.30
CA ILE A 953 -4.45 -6.03 16.49
C ILE A 953 -5.79 -6.76 16.60
N LEU A 954 -6.80 -6.03 17.05
CA LEU A 954 -8.20 -6.44 16.98
C LEU A 954 -8.98 -5.41 16.16
N MET A 955 -8.94 -5.56 14.84
CA MET A 955 -9.70 -4.68 13.96
C MET A 955 -11.17 -5.06 13.99
N GLY A 956 -12.05 -4.10 14.20
CA GLY A 956 -13.50 -4.28 14.17
C GLY A 956 -14.24 -3.65 15.35
N PRO A 957 -15.55 -3.90 15.48
CA PRO A 957 -16.28 -4.93 14.75
C PRO A 957 -16.43 -4.62 13.25
N THR A 958 -16.57 -5.68 12.45
CA THR A 958 -16.90 -5.65 11.03
C THR A 958 -18.02 -6.66 10.74
N GLY A 959 -18.44 -6.76 9.47
CA GLY A 959 -19.69 -7.40 9.13
C GLY A 959 -20.90 -6.54 9.50
N THR A 960 -22.08 -7.11 9.36
CA THR A 960 -23.36 -6.48 9.71
C THR A 960 -23.92 -7.20 10.95
N PRO A 961 -24.48 -6.49 11.95
CA PRO A 961 -25.18 -7.17 13.05
C PRO A 961 -26.23 -8.14 12.51
N THR A 962 -26.36 -9.32 13.13
CA THR A 962 -27.44 -10.25 12.75
C THR A 962 -28.78 -9.56 12.95
N GLU A 963 -29.66 -9.63 11.96
CA GLU A 963 -31.02 -9.12 12.10
C GLU A 963 -31.80 -9.96 13.14
N ILE A 964 -32.23 -9.30 14.21
CA ILE A 964 -33.00 -9.91 15.31
C ILE A 964 -34.35 -9.21 15.37
N LEU A 965 -35.41 -9.93 14.99
CA LEU A 965 -36.78 -9.45 15.09
C LEU A 965 -37.44 -9.95 16.40
N PRO A 966 -38.27 -9.12 17.05
CA PRO A 966 -38.93 -9.49 18.30
C PRO A 966 -40.07 -10.48 18.06
N GLN A 967 -40.35 -11.33 19.06
CA GLN A 967 -41.50 -12.25 19.10
C GLN A 967 -41.53 -13.31 17.98
N GLU A 968 -40.39 -13.62 17.37
CA GLU A 968 -40.25 -14.74 16.43
C GLU A 968 -39.99 -16.07 17.17
N THR A 969 -40.26 -17.19 16.51
CA THR A 969 -39.63 -18.47 16.85
C THR A 969 -38.40 -18.66 15.97
N VAL A 970 -37.21 -18.62 16.59
CA VAL A 970 -35.92 -18.71 15.90
C VAL A 970 -35.30 -20.08 16.15
N VAL A 971 -34.91 -20.74 15.07
CA VAL A 971 -34.18 -22.01 15.11
C VAL A 971 -32.70 -21.74 14.85
N LEU A 972 -31.87 -21.98 15.86
CA LEU A 972 -30.42 -21.88 15.76
C LEU A 972 -29.85 -23.25 15.41
N VAL A 973 -29.03 -23.32 14.36
CA VAL A 973 -28.44 -24.58 13.88
C VAL A 973 -26.94 -24.41 13.84
N GLY A 974 -26.25 -24.94 14.86
CA GLY A 974 -24.83 -24.74 15.09
C GLY A 974 -23.98 -25.98 14.89
N GLY A 975 -22.90 -25.87 14.12
CA GLY A 975 -21.94 -26.96 13.93
C GLY A 975 -20.55 -26.61 14.45
N GLY A 976 -20.07 -27.35 15.46
CA GLY A 976 -18.72 -27.21 16.02
C GLY A 976 -18.42 -25.78 16.50
N LEU A 977 -17.50 -25.10 15.81
CA LEU A 977 -17.16 -23.69 16.10
C LEU A 977 -18.36 -22.74 15.86
N GLY A 978 -19.31 -23.08 14.98
CA GLY A 978 -20.47 -22.23 14.70
C GLY A 978 -21.34 -21.96 15.93
N ASN A 979 -21.31 -22.86 16.93
CA ASN A 979 -22.00 -22.66 18.20
C ASN A 979 -21.49 -21.43 18.98
N ALA A 980 -20.22 -21.03 18.80
CA ALA A 980 -19.62 -19.85 19.44
C ALA A 980 -20.32 -18.55 19.07
N VAL A 981 -20.87 -18.48 17.86
CA VAL A 981 -21.55 -17.28 17.35
C VAL A 981 -23.00 -17.29 17.81
N LEU A 982 -23.65 -18.45 17.69
CA LEU A 982 -25.08 -18.61 17.87
C LEU A 982 -25.55 -18.36 19.30
N PHE A 983 -24.74 -18.62 20.33
CA PHE A 983 -25.19 -18.32 21.70
C PHE A 983 -25.32 -16.81 21.97
N SER A 984 -24.50 -15.96 21.34
CA SER A 984 -24.65 -14.50 21.47
C SER A 984 -25.90 -14.01 20.74
N ILE A 985 -26.18 -14.57 19.56
CA ILE A 985 -27.40 -14.30 18.78
C ILE A 985 -28.64 -14.78 19.54
N GLY A 986 -28.61 -16.00 20.08
CA GLY A 986 -29.72 -16.59 20.84
C GLY A 986 -30.04 -15.80 22.10
N ALA A 987 -29.02 -15.41 22.88
CA ALA A 987 -29.21 -14.56 24.05
C ALA A 987 -29.88 -13.22 23.70
N ALA A 988 -29.43 -12.57 22.61
CA ALA A 988 -30.01 -11.31 22.15
C ALA A 988 -31.44 -11.48 21.61
N ALA A 989 -31.72 -12.56 20.88
CA ALA A 989 -33.06 -12.86 20.39
C ALA A 989 -34.05 -13.15 21.55
N ARG A 990 -33.62 -13.88 22.60
CA ARG A 990 -34.42 -14.06 23.82
C ARG A 990 -34.68 -12.74 24.53
N ALA A 991 -33.67 -11.87 24.64
CA ALA A 991 -33.83 -10.54 25.22
C ALA A 991 -34.84 -9.68 24.42
N ALA A 992 -34.96 -9.90 23.11
CA ALA A 992 -35.97 -9.29 22.25
C ALA A 992 -37.37 -9.95 22.32
N GLY A 993 -37.55 -10.98 23.15
CA GLY A 993 -38.82 -11.67 23.37
C GLY A 993 -39.12 -12.82 22.40
N SER A 994 -38.13 -13.30 21.65
CA SER A 994 -38.26 -14.43 20.73
C SER A 994 -38.06 -15.77 21.45
N ARG A 995 -38.69 -16.84 20.95
CA ARG A 995 -38.51 -18.22 21.45
C ARG A 995 -37.41 -18.92 20.66
N ILE A 996 -36.49 -19.60 21.34
CA ILE A 996 -35.30 -20.17 20.71
C ILE A 996 -35.26 -21.69 20.85
N LEU A 997 -35.26 -22.36 19.69
CA LEU A 997 -34.96 -23.78 19.55
C LEU A 997 -33.54 -23.94 18.98
N TYR A 998 -32.63 -24.57 19.73
CA TYR A 998 -31.22 -24.61 19.38
C TYR A 998 -30.75 -26.05 19.13
N PHE A 999 -30.39 -26.37 17.89
CA PHE A 999 -29.67 -27.59 17.52
C PHE A 999 -28.16 -27.35 17.63
N ALA A 1000 -27.53 -27.87 18.69
CA ALA A 1000 -26.09 -27.72 18.95
C ALA A 1000 -25.35 -29.00 18.55
N GLY A 1001 -24.70 -28.98 17.38
CA GLY A 1001 -24.06 -30.14 16.77
C GLY A 1001 -22.54 -30.20 16.91
N TYR A 1002 -22.04 -31.39 17.24
CA TYR A 1002 -20.62 -31.70 17.40
C TYR A 1002 -20.26 -33.04 16.78
N LYS A 1003 -19.01 -33.19 16.32
CA LYS A 1003 -18.52 -34.48 15.82
C LYS A 1003 -18.21 -35.43 16.96
N LYS A 1004 -17.49 -34.94 17.97
CA LYS A 1004 -17.05 -35.75 19.11
C LYS A 1004 -17.55 -35.21 20.43
N LEU A 1005 -17.63 -36.09 21.43
CA LEU A 1005 -18.02 -35.69 22.79
C LEU A 1005 -17.07 -34.65 23.40
N ILE A 1006 -15.77 -34.76 23.07
CA ILE A 1006 -14.72 -33.84 23.55
C ILE A 1006 -14.78 -32.45 22.91
N ASP A 1007 -15.58 -32.28 21.86
CA ASP A 1007 -15.68 -31.01 21.13
C ASP A 1007 -16.72 -30.07 21.74
N ARG A 1008 -17.50 -30.50 22.74
CA ARG A 1008 -18.54 -29.68 23.40
C ARG A 1008 -17.93 -28.66 24.37
N TYR A 1009 -18.28 -27.39 24.21
CA TYR A 1009 -17.80 -26.27 25.03
C TYR A 1009 -18.92 -25.26 25.32
N LYS A 1010 -18.72 -24.37 26.32
CA LYS A 1010 -19.64 -23.26 26.66
C LYS A 1010 -21.11 -23.71 26.82
N VAL A 1011 -21.30 -24.83 27.54
CA VAL A 1011 -22.61 -25.46 27.72
C VAL A 1011 -23.59 -24.51 28.41
N ALA A 1012 -23.14 -23.82 29.46
CA ALA A 1012 -23.98 -22.88 30.22
C ALA A 1012 -24.45 -21.71 29.36
N GLU A 1013 -23.59 -21.17 28.49
CA GLU A 1013 -23.93 -20.07 27.59
C GLU A 1013 -24.91 -20.52 26.49
N ILE A 1014 -24.73 -21.73 25.94
CA ILE A 1014 -25.67 -22.33 24.98
C ILE A 1014 -27.05 -22.54 25.61
N GLU A 1015 -27.10 -23.09 26.82
CA GLU A 1015 -28.35 -23.29 27.55
C GLU A 1015 -29.02 -21.95 27.88
N ALA A 1016 -28.28 -20.95 28.34
CA ALA A 1016 -28.83 -19.62 28.62
C ALA A 1016 -29.38 -18.92 27.36
N ALA A 1017 -28.80 -19.21 26.19
CA ALA A 1017 -29.20 -18.63 24.91
C ALA A 1017 -30.44 -19.29 24.29
N ALA A 1018 -30.98 -20.37 24.87
CA ALA A 1018 -32.08 -21.13 24.28
C ALA A 1018 -33.14 -21.58 25.29
N ASP A 1019 -34.40 -21.64 24.83
CA ASP A 1019 -35.50 -22.21 25.62
C ASP A 1019 -35.46 -23.74 25.56
N VAL A 1020 -35.15 -24.31 24.38
CA VAL A 1020 -34.95 -25.75 24.19
C VAL A 1020 -33.64 -25.99 23.42
N VAL A 1021 -32.78 -26.87 23.92
CA VAL A 1021 -31.57 -27.32 23.22
C VAL A 1021 -31.72 -28.78 22.81
N VAL A 1022 -31.40 -29.07 21.55
CA VAL A 1022 -31.21 -30.43 21.03
C VAL A 1022 -29.71 -30.64 20.82
N TRP A 1023 -29.09 -31.38 21.74
CA TRP A 1023 -27.67 -31.71 21.67
C TRP A 1023 -27.42 -32.82 20.66
N CYS A 1024 -26.69 -32.52 19.58
CA CYS A 1024 -26.41 -33.46 18.50
C CYS A 1024 -24.94 -33.89 18.53
N CYS A 1025 -24.67 -35.20 18.52
CA CYS A 1025 -23.31 -35.74 18.46
C CYS A 1025 -23.23 -36.85 17.42
N ASP A 1026 -22.27 -36.79 16.50
CA ASP A 1026 -22.07 -37.89 15.54
C ASP A 1026 -21.65 -39.20 16.24
N GLU A 1027 -20.96 -39.10 17.40
CA GLU A 1027 -20.49 -40.23 18.20
C GLU A 1027 -21.49 -40.66 19.29
N ALA A 1028 -21.72 -41.97 19.41
CA ALA A 1028 -22.47 -42.57 20.52
C ALA A 1028 -21.66 -42.55 21.84
N PRO A 1029 -22.30 -42.47 23.02
CA PRO A 1029 -23.75 -42.45 23.27
C PRO A 1029 -24.43 -41.09 23.10
N GLY A 1030 -23.71 -40.08 22.60
CA GLY A 1030 -24.18 -38.69 22.54
C GLY A 1030 -24.09 -37.97 23.88
N PHE A 1031 -24.74 -36.81 23.95
CA PHE A 1031 -24.68 -35.94 25.13
C PHE A 1031 -25.84 -36.22 26.08
N ALA A 1032 -25.58 -36.24 27.39
CA ALA A 1032 -26.64 -36.18 28.39
C ALA A 1032 -27.10 -34.72 28.55
N PRO A 1033 -28.40 -34.41 28.35
CA PRO A 1033 -28.94 -33.08 28.63
C PRO A 1033 -28.88 -32.76 30.13
N SER A 1034 -28.60 -31.50 30.48
CA SER A 1034 -28.56 -31.06 31.88
C SER A 1034 -29.92 -30.51 32.36
N ARG A 1035 -30.76 -30.03 31.43
CA ARG A 1035 -32.09 -29.45 31.69
C ARG A 1035 -33.19 -30.44 31.30
N PRO A 1036 -34.33 -30.51 32.04
CA PRO A 1036 -35.40 -31.49 31.78
C PRO A 1036 -36.06 -31.39 30.39
N HIS A 1037 -36.04 -30.20 29.79
CA HIS A 1037 -36.69 -29.89 28.51
C HIS A 1037 -35.74 -30.05 27.32
N ASP A 1038 -34.44 -30.23 27.57
CA ASP A 1038 -33.44 -30.42 26.53
C ASP A 1038 -33.42 -31.88 26.06
N LEU A 1039 -33.06 -32.06 24.80
CA LEU A 1039 -33.05 -33.36 24.14
C LEU A 1039 -31.65 -33.69 23.61
N SER A 1040 -31.45 -34.94 23.23
CA SER A 1040 -30.19 -35.42 22.66
C SER A 1040 -30.44 -36.33 21.47
N PHE A 1041 -29.54 -36.26 20.48
CA PHE A 1041 -29.59 -37.10 19.29
C PHE A 1041 -28.17 -37.55 18.91
N VAL A 1042 -28.06 -38.84 18.54
CA VAL A 1042 -26.82 -39.41 18.01
C VAL A 1042 -26.91 -39.48 16.49
N GLY A 1043 -26.08 -38.70 15.80
CA GLY A 1043 -26.05 -38.57 14.36
C GLY A 1043 -25.95 -37.10 13.92
N ASN A 1044 -26.09 -36.88 12.61
CA ASN A 1044 -25.93 -35.54 12.05
C ASN A 1044 -27.11 -34.61 12.39
N ILE A 1045 -26.85 -33.31 12.30
CA ILE A 1045 -27.77 -32.25 12.72
C ILE A 1045 -29.09 -32.20 11.92
N VAL A 1046 -29.06 -32.53 10.62
CA VAL A 1046 -30.28 -32.53 9.78
C VAL A 1046 -31.20 -33.69 10.17
N ASP A 1047 -30.63 -34.84 10.52
CA ASP A 1047 -31.38 -35.98 11.02
C ASP A 1047 -31.97 -35.68 12.41
N ALA A 1048 -31.23 -34.98 13.26
CA ALA A 1048 -31.73 -34.51 14.54
C ALA A 1048 -32.93 -33.56 14.38
N MET A 1049 -32.84 -32.59 13.45
CA MET A 1049 -33.95 -31.68 13.13
C MET A 1049 -35.18 -32.44 12.63
N ALA A 1050 -35.01 -33.44 11.77
CA ALA A 1050 -36.11 -34.26 11.29
C ALA A 1050 -36.72 -35.15 12.38
N ALA A 1051 -35.89 -35.71 13.26
CA ALA A 1051 -36.33 -36.52 14.40
C ALA A 1051 -37.05 -35.67 15.45
N TYR A 1052 -36.59 -34.44 15.69
CA TYR A 1052 -37.33 -33.47 16.49
C TYR A 1052 -38.66 -33.14 15.82
N GLY A 1053 -38.67 -32.75 14.54
CA GLY A 1053 -39.85 -32.34 13.78
C GLY A 1053 -40.95 -33.39 13.68
N SER A 1054 -40.58 -34.67 13.60
CA SER A 1054 -41.54 -35.79 13.58
C SER A 1054 -42.06 -36.20 14.97
N GLY A 1055 -41.51 -35.63 16.05
CA GLY A 1055 -41.80 -36.02 17.43
C GLY A 1055 -41.08 -37.30 17.89
N ALA A 1056 -40.17 -37.85 17.09
CA ALA A 1056 -39.41 -39.06 17.44
C ALA A 1056 -38.47 -38.87 18.65
N LEU A 1057 -38.09 -37.63 18.95
CA LEU A 1057 -37.30 -37.28 20.14
C LEU A 1057 -38.12 -37.03 21.41
N GLY A 1058 -39.45 -37.10 21.35
CA GLY A 1058 -40.34 -36.82 22.46
C GLY A 1058 -41.17 -35.54 22.27
N ASN A 1059 -41.53 -34.89 23.38
CA ASN A 1059 -42.40 -33.71 23.35
C ASN A 1059 -41.73 -32.50 22.69
N GLN A 1060 -42.43 -31.85 21.77
CA GLN A 1060 -41.96 -30.65 21.06
C GLN A 1060 -42.48 -29.38 21.75
N GLU A 1061 -41.78 -28.90 22.76
CA GLU A 1061 -42.16 -27.66 23.46
C GLU A 1061 -42.18 -26.43 22.54
N ILE A 1062 -41.30 -26.43 21.52
CA ILE A 1062 -41.31 -25.45 20.43
C ILE A 1062 -41.45 -26.22 19.11
N PRO A 1063 -42.66 -26.32 18.53
CA PRO A 1063 -42.86 -26.99 17.25
C PRO A 1063 -41.98 -26.38 16.15
N LEU A 1064 -41.34 -27.21 15.31
CA LEU A 1064 -40.61 -26.70 14.14
C LEU A 1064 -41.53 -25.98 13.15
N SER A 1065 -42.83 -26.32 13.14
CA SER A 1065 -43.85 -25.65 12.34
C SER A 1065 -44.10 -24.21 12.77
N ASP A 1066 -43.59 -23.81 13.94
CA ASP A 1066 -43.67 -22.43 14.42
C ASP A 1066 -42.47 -21.60 13.97
N ALA A 1067 -41.41 -22.21 13.42
CA ALA A 1067 -40.19 -21.54 13.04
C ALA A 1067 -40.43 -20.44 11.99
N ASP A 1068 -40.16 -19.19 12.37
CA ASP A 1068 -40.17 -18.03 11.47
C ASP A 1068 -38.81 -17.89 10.79
N ARG A 1069 -37.73 -18.17 11.54
CA ARG A 1069 -36.36 -17.95 11.10
C ARG A 1069 -35.44 -19.11 11.44
N ILE A 1070 -34.54 -19.44 10.52
CA ILE A 1070 -33.45 -20.40 10.74
C ILE A 1070 -32.11 -19.68 10.57
N ILE A 1071 -31.24 -19.77 11.56
CA ILE A 1071 -29.87 -19.23 11.50
C ILE A 1071 -28.90 -20.40 11.58
N ALA A 1072 -28.24 -20.69 10.46
CA ALA A 1072 -27.30 -21.80 10.35
C ALA A 1072 -25.86 -21.29 10.35
N ILE A 1073 -25.03 -21.75 11.29
CA ILE A 1073 -23.61 -21.37 11.37
C ILE A 1073 -22.78 -22.63 11.62
N GLY A 1074 -21.83 -22.91 10.73
CA GLY A 1074 -21.00 -24.10 10.79
C GLY A 1074 -20.06 -24.19 9.60
N SER A 1075 -19.71 -25.41 9.19
CA SER A 1075 -18.98 -25.59 7.94
C SER A 1075 -19.85 -25.23 6.73
N ASP A 1076 -19.20 -24.89 5.61
CA ASP A 1076 -19.84 -24.71 4.30
C ASP A 1076 -20.76 -25.90 3.95
N ARG A 1077 -20.30 -27.13 4.23
CA ARG A 1077 -21.07 -28.36 4.00
C ARG A 1077 -22.30 -28.47 4.89
N MET A 1078 -22.20 -28.09 6.16
CA MET A 1078 -23.33 -28.15 7.07
C MET A 1078 -24.39 -27.12 6.67
N MET A 1079 -23.99 -25.88 6.42
CA MET A 1079 -24.92 -24.81 6.01
C MET A 1079 -25.62 -25.15 4.69
N ALA A 1080 -24.87 -25.70 3.72
CA ALA A 1080 -25.45 -26.22 2.47
C ALA A 1080 -26.47 -27.35 2.72
N ALA A 1081 -26.14 -28.30 3.60
CA ALA A 1081 -27.03 -29.41 3.93
C ALA A 1081 -28.33 -28.93 4.61
N VAL A 1082 -28.25 -27.96 5.53
CA VAL A 1082 -29.43 -27.33 6.15
C VAL A 1082 -30.26 -26.58 5.10
N GLY A 1083 -29.61 -25.80 4.23
CA GLY A 1083 -30.26 -25.10 3.12
C GLY A 1083 -31.07 -26.04 2.22
N ALA A 1084 -30.47 -27.14 1.78
CA ALA A 1084 -31.14 -28.15 0.95
C ALA A 1084 -32.23 -28.93 1.71
N ALA A 1085 -31.98 -29.29 2.97
CA ALA A 1085 -32.92 -30.07 3.78
C ALA A 1085 -34.22 -29.33 4.05
N ARG A 1086 -34.17 -28.00 4.22
CA ARG A 1086 -35.36 -27.13 4.39
C ARG A 1086 -36.39 -27.28 3.27
N ARG A 1087 -35.91 -27.51 2.03
CA ARG A 1087 -36.76 -27.67 0.83
C ARG A 1087 -37.05 -29.14 0.49
N SER A 1088 -36.57 -30.08 1.30
CA SER A 1088 -36.75 -31.52 1.08
C SER A 1088 -37.16 -32.21 2.39
N LYS A 1089 -36.20 -32.78 3.13
CA LYS A 1089 -36.46 -33.61 4.32
C LYS A 1089 -37.21 -32.89 5.44
N LEU A 1090 -36.97 -31.59 5.63
CA LEU A 1090 -37.57 -30.78 6.69
C LEU A 1090 -38.84 -30.03 6.23
N GLN A 1091 -39.14 -30.03 4.93
CA GLN A 1091 -40.28 -29.31 4.37
C GLN A 1091 -41.63 -29.61 5.07
N PRO A 1092 -41.95 -30.85 5.45
CA PRO A 1092 -43.22 -31.15 6.13
C PRO A 1092 -43.36 -30.54 7.53
N TYR A 1093 -42.24 -30.10 8.14
CA TYR A 1093 -42.19 -29.65 9.53
C TYR A 1093 -41.93 -28.15 9.66
N LEU A 1094 -41.79 -27.40 8.56
CA LEU A 1094 -41.47 -25.98 8.56
C LEU A 1094 -42.61 -25.17 7.92
N LYS A 1095 -42.75 -23.89 8.31
CA LYS A 1095 -43.65 -22.95 7.61
C LYS A 1095 -43.26 -22.81 6.15
N THR A 1096 -44.20 -22.49 5.27
CA THR A 1096 -43.89 -22.28 3.84
C THR A 1096 -43.05 -21.03 3.58
N ASP A 1097 -43.18 -20.02 4.43
CA ASP A 1097 -42.62 -18.67 4.32
C ASP A 1097 -41.47 -18.39 5.31
N HIS A 1098 -40.95 -19.42 5.99
CA HIS A 1098 -39.80 -19.25 6.89
C HIS A 1098 -38.57 -18.69 6.15
N TYR A 1099 -37.86 -17.78 6.81
CA TYR A 1099 -36.62 -17.20 6.28
C TYR A 1099 -35.39 -17.91 6.86
N ALA A 1100 -34.33 -18.06 6.08
CA ALA A 1100 -33.11 -18.70 6.57
C ALA A 1100 -31.84 -18.05 6.08
N ILE A 1101 -30.92 -17.83 7.01
CA ILE A 1101 -29.60 -17.26 6.75
C ILE A 1101 -28.48 -18.22 7.15
N GLY A 1102 -27.39 -18.14 6.41
CA GLY A 1102 -26.11 -18.74 6.76
C GLY A 1102 -25.09 -17.65 7.03
N SER A 1103 -24.31 -17.78 8.10
CA SER A 1103 -23.20 -16.86 8.36
C SER A 1103 -21.94 -17.33 7.63
N ILE A 1104 -21.62 -16.66 6.52
CA ILE A 1104 -20.61 -17.08 5.56
C ILE A 1104 -19.21 -16.63 5.99
N ASN A 1105 -18.40 -17.60 6.44
CA ASN A 1105 -17.00 -17.40 6.72
C ASN A 1105 -16.15 -17.53 5.44
N SER A 1106 -15.95 -16.42 4.73
CA SER A 1106 -15.07 -16.36 3.56
C SER A 1106 -13.64 -15.93 3.95
N PRO A 1107 -12.61 -16.33 3.18
CA PRO A 1107 -11.25 -15.80 3.37
C PRO A 1107 -11.21 -14.27 3.29
N MET A 1108 -10.38 -13.62 4.11
CA MET A 1108 -10.27 -12.16 4.14
C MET A 1108 -8.81 -11.72 4.23
N GLN A 1109 -8.38 -10.82 3.33
CA GLN A 1109 -6.99 -10.35 3.25
C GLN A 1109 -6.81 -8.92 3.72
N CYS A 1110 -7.76 -8.01 3.47
CA CYS A 1110 -7.70 -6.64 3.99
C CYS A 1110 -8.43 -6.46 5.34
N MET A 1111 -7.91 -5.58 6.19
CA MET A 1111 -8.53 -5.15 7.45
C MET A 1111 -9.63 -4.10 7.21
N MET A 1112 -10.37 -4.21 6.11
CA MET A 1112 -11.27 -3.14 5.63
C MET A 1112 -12.44 -3.73 4.83
N LYS A 1113 -13.58 -3.06 4.82
CA LYS A 1113 -14.76 -3.51 4.08
C LYS A 1113 -14.65 -3.22 2.58
N GLU A 1114 -14.96 -4.23 1.77
CA GLU A 1114 -15.02 -4.19 0.30
C GLU A 1114 -13.71 -3.89 -0.45
N ILE A 1115 -12.53 -3.87 0.19
CA ILE A 1115 -11.29 -3.40 -0.47
C ILE A 1115 -10.55 -4.50 -1.27
N CYS A 1116 -10.24 -5.64 -0.65
CA CYS A 1116 -9.39 -6.65 -1.31
C CYS A 1116 -10.15 -7.56 -2.29
N ALA A 1117 -11.45 -7.76 -2.07
CA ALA A 1117 -12.31 -8.76 -2.73
C ALA A 1117 -12.01 -10.24 -2.46
N GLN A 1118 -11.10 -10.57 -1.54
CA GLN A 1118 -10.91 -11.97 -1.12
C GLN A 1118 -12.16 -12.57 -0.45
N CYS A 1119 -13.02 -11.74 0.17
CA CYS A 1119 -14.26 -12.19 0.80
C CYS A 1119 -15.47 -12.20 -0.13
N LEU A 1120 -15.29 -12.00 -1.44
CA LEU A 1120 -16.39 -11.90 -2.40
C LEU A 1120 -17.10 -13.24 -2.54
N GLN A 1121 -18.41 -13.27 -2.34
CA GLN A 1121 -19.25 -14.46 -2.39
C GLN A 1121 -20.31 -14.30 -3.50
N PRO A 1122 -20.38 -15.22 -4.47
CA PRO A 1122 -21.44 -15.21 -5.45
C PRO A 1122 -22.77 -15.64 -4.83
N HIS A 1123 -23.82 -14.90 -5.19
CA HIS A 1123 -25.22 -15.21 -4.94
C HIS A 1123 -25.88 -15.57 -6.25
N LYS A 1124 -26.77 -16.55 -6.22
CA LYS A 1124 -27.62 -16.92 -7.34
C LYS A 1124 -29.07 -16.80 -6.91
N ASP A 1125 -29.82 -15.94 -7.60
CA ASP A 1125 -31.25 -15.82 -7.38
C ASP A 1125 -31.94 -17.16 -7.75
N PRO A 1126 -32.72 -17.77 -6.83
CA PRO A 1126 -33.35 -19.06 -7.08
C PRO A 1126 -34.50 -19.01 -8.10
N GLU A 1127 -35.10 -17.83 -8.33
CA GLU A 1127 -36.22 -17.63 -9.25
C GLU A 1127 -35.73 -17.20 -10.64
N THR A 1128 -34.86 -16.19 -10.71
CA THR A 1128 -34.40 -15.60 -11.97
C THR A 1128 -33.12 -16.26 -12.50
N GLY A 1129 -32.34 -16.89 -11.62
CA GLY A 1129 -31.02 -17.41 -11.93
C GLY A 1129 -29.93 -16.34 -12.05
N GLU A 1130 -30.24 -15.06 -11.81
CA GLU A 1130 -29.30 -13.94 -11.84
C GLU A 1130 -28.18 -14.12 -10.81
N ILE A 1131 -26.95 -13.79 -11.19
CA ILE A 1131 -25.78 -13.86 -10.31
C ILE A 1131 -25.44 -12.47 -9.81
N THR A 1132 -25.37 -12.31 -8.49
CA THR A 1132 -24.88 -11.10 -7.84
C THR A 1132 -23.71 -11.42 -6.92
N TYR A 1133 -23.03 -10.39 -6.39
CA TYR A 1133 -21.85 -10.59 -5.55
C TYR A 1133 -21.95 -9.80 -4.24
N VAL A 1134 -21.74 -10.50 -3.13
CA VAL A 1134 -21.74 -9.93 -1.79
C VAL A 1134 -20.33 -10.02 -1.21
N PHE A 1135 -19.86 -8.96 -0.56
CA PHE A 1135 -18.63 -9.04 0.21
C PHE A 1135 -18.97 -9.54 1.61
N SER A 1136 -18.51 -10.73 1.98
CA SER A 1136 -18.79 -11.28 3.33
C SER A 1136 -18.22 -10.40 4.44
N CYS A 1137 -17.18 -9.60 4.16
CA CYS A 1137 -16.70 -8.60 5.12
C CYS A 1137 -17.68 -7.45 5.38
N PHE A 1138 -18.58 -7.18 4.43
CA PHE A 1138 -19.65 -6.20 4.55
C PHE A 1138 -20.89 -6.84 5.18
N ASN A 1139 -21.35 -7.96 4.61
CA ASN A 1139 -22.45 -8.74 5.16
C ASN A 1139 -22.14 -10.25 5.07
N GLN A 1140 -21.87 -10.84 6.23
CA GLN A 1140 -21.61 -12.26 6.42
C GLN A 1140 -22.89 -13.07 6.50
N ASP A 1141 -24.00 -12.50 6.98
CA ASP A 1141 -25.27 -13.20 7.14
C ASP A 1141 -26.05 -13.13 5.82
N GLN A 1142 -26.06 -14.24 5.08
CA GLN A 1142 -26.54 -14.31 3.71
C GLN A 1142 -27.70 -15.31 3.59
N PRO A 1143 -28.72 -15.06 2.75
CA PRO A 1143 -29.83 -15.99 2.57
C PRO A 1143 -29.33 -17.37 2.09
N LEU A 1144 -29.67 -18.45 2.81
CA LEU A 1144 -29.19 -19.80 2.46
C LEU A 1144 -29.59 -20.23 1.04
N ASP A 1145 -30.75 -19.75 0.57
CA ASP A 1145 -31.30 -20.09 -0.74
C ASP A 1145 -30.54 -19.41 -1.90
N GLN A 1146 -29.71 -18.39 -1.62
CA GLN A 1146 -28.97 -17.65 -2.64
C GLN A 1146 -27.47 -17.99 -2.68
N VAL A 1147 -26.89 -18.51 -1.60
CA VAL A 1147 -25.44 -18.73 -1.49
C VAL A 1147 -24.98 -19.89 -2.38
N ASP A 1148 -23.99 -19.64 -3.25
CA ASP A 1148 -23.26 -20.70 -3.93
C ASP A 1148 -22.21 -21.35 -3.01
N PHE A 1149 -22.63 -22.38 -2.28
CA PHE A 1149 -21.77 -23.16 -1.39
C PHE A 1149 -20.70 -23.96 -2.13
N GLY A 1150 -20.96 -24.36 -3.39
CA GLY A 1150 -19.95 -25.05 -4.21
C GLY A 1150 -18.78 -24.12 -4.53
N GLY A 1151 -19.09 -22.88 -4.94
CA GLY A 1151 -18.13 -21.80 -5.12
C GLY A 1151 -17.36 -21.47 -3.84
N LEU A 1152 -18.05 -21.37 -2.68
CA LEU A 1152 -17.40 -21.14 -1.38
C LEU A 1152 -16.40 -22.25 -1.03
N ALA A 1153 -16.83 -23.51 -1.11
CA ALA A 1153 -16.00 -24.68 -0.81
C ALA A 1153 -14.76 -24.74 -1.73
N SER A 1154 -14.95 -24.39 -3.01
CA SER A 1154 -13.87 -24.30 -3.98
C SER A 1154 -12.85 -23.22 -3.58
N ARG A 1155 -13.30 -22.02 -3.23
CA ARG A 1155 -12.43 -20.90 -2.87
C ARG A 1155 -11.68 -21.09 -1.55
N LEU A 1156 -12.29 -21.76 -0.57
CA LEU A 1156 -11.61 -22.13 0.68
C LEU A 1156 -10.40 -23.06 0.45
N ARG A 1157 -10.33 -23.74 -0.70
CA ARG A 1157 -9.19 -24.60 -1.07
C ARG A 1157 -8.10 -23.90 -1.87
N GLN A 1158 -8.21 -22.58 -2.10
CA GLN A 1158 -7.29 -21.81 -2.96
C GLN A 1158 -5.81 -21.98 -2.58
N ASN A 1159 -5.48 -22.12 -1.29
CA ASN A 1159 -4.12 -22.23 -0.77
C ASN A 1159 -3.80 -23.61 -0.14
N SER A 1160 -4.67 -24.62 -0.33
CA SER A 1160 -4.66 -25.88 0.45
C SER A 1160 -3.31 -26.61 0.48
N VAL A 1161 -2.57 -26.60 -0.64
CA VAL A 1161 -1.27 -27.30 -0.73
C VAL A 1161 -0.23 -26.67 0.18
N GLN A 1162 -0.13 -25.33 0.15
CA GLN A 1162 0.80 -24.59 1.00
C GLN A 1162 0.37 -24.66 2.47
N GLU A 1163 -0.92 -24.46 2.77
CA GLU A 1163 -1.45 -24.51 4.14
C GLU A 1163 -1.13 -25.84 4.84
N LYS A 1164 -1.36 -26.97 4.17
CA LYS A 1164 -1.06 -28.30 4.74
C LYS A 1164 0.43 -28.52 5.03
N LEU A 1165 1.32 -27.99 4.19
CA LEU A 1165 2.76 -28.05 4.43
C LEU A 1165 3.15 -27.10 5.59
N THR A 1166 2.61 -25.88 5.58
CA THR A 1166 2.86 -24.84 6.59
C THR A 1166 2.37 -25.24 7.98
N THR A 1167 1.21 -25.90 8.12
CA THR A 1167 0.74 -26.43 9.41
C THR A 1167 1.74 -27.42 10.01
N ARG A 1168 2.33 -28.30 9.18
CA ARG A 1168 3.39 -29.22 9.63
C ARG A 1168 4.70 -28.48 9.96
N TRP A 1169 5.03 -27.43 9.19
CA TRP A 1169 6.18 -26.58 9.46
C TRP A 1169 6.07 -25.86 10.81
N ILE A 1170 4.92 -25.24 11.08
CA ILE A 1170 4.66 -24.58 12.37
C ILE A 1170 4.68 -25.61 13.50
N SER A 1171 4.04 -26.77 13.33
CA SER A 1171 4.10 -27.85 14.33
C SER A 1171 5.54 -28.26 14.67
N ARG A 1172 6.43 -28.31 13.66
CA ARG A 1172 7.87 -28.54 13.86
C ARG A 1172 8.50 -27.42 14.69
N CYS A 1173 8.35 -26.16 14.27
CA CYS A 1173 8.90 -25.01 15.01
C CYS A 1173 8.42 -25.00 16.47
N LEU A 1174 7.14 -25.27 16.71
CA LEU A 1174 6.55 -25.31 18.05
C LEU A 1174 7.11 -26.43 18.93
N ASN A 1175 7.50 -27.57 18.33
CA ASN A 1175 8.13 -28.68 19.04
C ASN A 1175 9.61 -28.41 19.36
N GLU A 1176 10.35 -27.74 18.47
CA GLU A 1176 11.74 -27.32 18.70
C GLU A 1176 11.83 -26.39 19.93
N THR A 1177 10.93 -25.41 20.05
CA THR A 1177 10.87 -24.51 21.22
C THR A 1177 10.61 -25.25 22.54
N ARG A 1178 9.81 -26.33 22.53
CA ARG A 1178 9.54 -27.15 23.73
C ARG A 1178 10.78 -27.93 24.19
N GLN A 1179 11.62 -28.36 23.24
CA GLN A 1179 12.87 -29.05 23.57
C GLN A 1179 13.93 -28.09 24.11
N GLU A 1180 14.03 -26.87 23.57
CA GLU A 1180 14.95 -25.83 24.05
C GLU A 1180 14.60 -25.37 25.48
N THR A 1181 13.33 -25.05 25.73
CA THR A 1181 12.84 -24.66 27.07
C THR A 1181 12.94 -25.80 28.11
N GLY A 1182 12.74 -27.06 27.71
CA GLY A 1182 12.95 -28.22 28.58
C GLY A 1182 14.42 -28.45 28.95
N GLN A 1183 15.35 -28.15 28.05
CA GLN A 1183 16.80 -28.22 28.31
C GLN A 1183 17.29 -27.05 29.19
N GLU A 1184 16.74 -25.84 29.03
CA GLU A 1184 17.03 -24.71 29.92
C GLU A 1184 16.51 -24.94 31.34
N ALA A 1185 15.29 -25.47 31.52
CA ALA A 1185 14.77 -25.82 32.84
C ALA A 1185 15.65 -26.86 33.55
N SER A 1186 16.15 -27.88 32.81
CA SER A 1186 17.06 -28.89 33.36
C SER A 1186 18.47 -28.38 33.69
N ARG A 1187 18.87 -27.21 33.15
CA ARG A 1187 20.16 -26.54 33.43
C ARG A 1187 20.08 -25.53 34.57
N VAL A 1188 18.88 -25.10 34.95
CA VAL A 1188 18.66 -24.20 36.11
C VAL A 1188 18.38 -25.02 37.38
N GLU A 1189 17.96 -26.28 37.24
CA GLU A 1189 17.79 -27.24 38.35
C GLU A 1189 19.04 -28.11 38.64
N ALA A 1190 20.12 -27.94 37.86
CA ALA A 1190 21.43 -28.59 38.05
C ALA A 1190 22.50 -27.54 38.39
#